data_AF-A0A523DFJ3-F1
#
_entry.id   AF-A0A523DFJ3-F1
#
_cell.length_a   1.000
_cell.length_b   1.000
_cell.length_c   1.000
_cell.angle_alpha   90.00
_cell.angle_beta   90.00
_cell.angle_gamma   90.00
#
_symmetry.space_group_name_H-M   'P 1'
#
loop_
_entity.id
_entity.type
_entity.pdbx_description
1 polymer ?
#
loop_
_entity_poly.entity_id
_entity_poly.type
_entity_poly.pdbx_seq_one_letter_code
_entity_poly.pdbx_strand_id
1 'polypeptide(L)'
;MADKRAVGHAYNIDFLNVVFAVSSLFVLFTTVWMIWDDYDREWKNYQRDFTVLEMEVTRAGLTQAQQDIDQARVAELTAERVVAEQGLASNATQMDELEADLAEIDRELFVVRQTYQFTKANYDVDRYAFEVRREAAHAEDPEAEVSGEAEVTALYEEWLAQGLDVEALSARRDGVRGQLASLREGVSGIDEELASLTAEIERLADVVADLEPSLIKDLLNAPMLDLMAPTLTVRQTITPNILDDVNFTVVPKLDRCETCHLAIDRVGYENYPQPFRTHPNLDVYVGSASPHSIESTGCTVCHEGMGQSISFIDASHTPATETQKAQWEEDYHWEESHLWDYPMLPTGMVEASCAKCHKGEVFVPEADNLNLAYGMYERAGCYACHKTAGFEGLRKPGPNLTKLESKLTEEWVANWIRDPRAVKPSTWMPRVWYNSNTDSPEDAVRNEVEIDAVVAYLFANSDDHEFAVANPGPGNAEEGQRLVESVGCLACHITGDETREAAGPRRTFGQPLQAVGSKTTVAWLFDWVRDPRHYNADTFMPDLRLTDSEVADVAAYLSGLTGSTGTGAGATYQAADVDAVLLDYLRAIVPFEEAQAELAAMSADERQLDLGRRAIGRYGCFSCHEISGFEDTQAIGTELSAEGSKLLPQFDFAFMHEEIPHSKRDWIKHKLLDPRIYDRNRILQPLEKLRMPNFGFSDDEARLLTTAVLSFQRDVQPKVAQVPRSARKDAIIDGRNLVRRRNCVACHEIEGDGGNYRDLVEEPHLAPPLLTPEGAKVQPDWLYAFFRDPITIRPWLDVRMPTFGLDDAHWNGVLDYFAAISDAVGPFRTHEAVADATELRTGEELFDLLRCQQCHVLDTIPEGQDLATLAPDLRMSPERLQPDWVLEWMIRPLDIQPGTNMPNFFTEYPGSFYPQFDQDAVAQIRSIRDYLWTFSGGPSPVRGN
;
A
#
# COMPACT_ATOMS: atom_id res chain seq x y z
N MET A 1 29.33 -26.43 86.21
CA MET A 1 27.88 -26.38 85.98
C MET A 1 27.31 -25.22 86.78
N ALA A 2 26.92 -24.13 86.10
CA ALA A 2 26.05 -23.11 86.64
C ALA A 2 25.29 -22.52 85.44
N ASP A 3 24.08 -23.05 85.28
CA ASP A 3 23.12 -22.85 84.21
C ASP A 3 22.65 -21.40 84.18
N LYS A 4 22.94 -20.66 83.10
CA LYS A 4 22.42 -19.30 82.86
C LYS A 4 21.01 -19.33 82.25
N ARG A 5 20.16 -20.27 82.68
CA ARG A 5 18.72 -20.26 82.42
C ARG A 5 17.97 -19.60 83.58
N ALA A 6 18.00 -18.27 83.70
CA ALA A 6 17.12 -17.57 84.64
C ALA A 6 16.97 -16.06 84.37
N VAL A 7 16.39 -15.69 83.22
CA VAL A 7 15.44 -14.56 83.12
C VAL A 7 14.39 -15.00 82.08
N GLY A 8 13.12 -14.99 82.46
CA GLY A 8 12.01 -15.58 81.70
C GLY A 8 11.75 -14.89 80.37
N HIS A 9 12.47 -15.30 79.32
CA HIS A 9 12.01 -15.15 77.95
C HIS A 9 11.08 -16.34 77.67
N ALA A 10 9.84 -16.08 77.24
CA ALA A 10 8.86 -17.12 76.91
C ALA A 10 9.26 -18.02 75.71
N TYR A 11 10.47 -17.84 75.17
CA TYR A 11 10.98 -18.47 73.96
C TYR A 11 12.45 -18.86 74.13
N ASN A 12 12.87 -19.93 73.45
CA ASN A 12 14.24 -20.41 73.41
C ASN A 12 15.11 -19.47 72.54
N ILE A 13 16.01 -18.70 73.17
CA ILE A 13 16.86 -17.69 72.49
C ILE A 13 17.82 -18.33 71.48
N ASP A 14 18.43 -19.48 71.79
CA ASP A 14 19.34 -20.15 70.86
C ASP A 14 18.60 -20.59 69.59
N PHE A 15 17.39 -21.10 69.76
CA PHE A 15 16.50 -21.42 68.64
C PHE A 15 16.09 -20.17 67.86
N LEU A 16 15.75 -19.06 68.54
CA LEU A 16 15.39 -17.81 67.89
C LEU A 16 16.55 -17.20 67.10
N ASN A 17 17.79 -17.28 67.61
CA ASN A 17 18.99 -16.85 66.90
C ASN A 17 19.24 -17.69 65.64
N VAL A 18 19.01 -19.01 65.71
CA VAL A 18 19.08 -19.89 64.52
C VAL A 18 17.99 -19.53 63.52
N VAL A 19 16.74 -19.34 63.95
CA VAL A 19 15.63 -18.93 63.08
C VAL A 19 15.90 -17.57 62.45
N PHE A 20 16.42 -16.60 63.20
CA PHE A 20 16.80 -15.28 62.69
C PHE A 20 17.94 -15.39 61.66
N ALA A 21 18.98 -16.18 61.93
CA ALA A 21 20.07 -16.39 60.98
C ALA A 21 19.58 -17.06 59.68
N VAL A 22 18.76 -18.12 59.80
CA VAL A 22 18.20 -18.83 58.63
C VAL A 22 17.27 -17.92 57.81
N SER A 23 16.36 -17.19 58.47
CA SER A 23 15.47 -16.24 57.78
C SER A 23 16.23 -15.08 57.15
N SER A 24 17.28 -14.56 57.80
CA SER A 24 18.15 -13.53 57.22
C SER A 24 18.90 -14.03 56.00
N LEU A 25 19.40 -15.28 56.03
CA LEU A 25 20.04 -15.90 54.87
C LEU A 25 19.04 -16.16 53.74
N PHE A 26 17.81 -16.55 54.05
CA PHE A 26 16.75 -16.71 53.06
C PHE A 26 16.37 -15.37 52.40
N VAL A 27 16.20 -14.31 53.20
CA VAL A 27 15.92 -12.96 52.68
C VAL A 27 17.09 -12.45 51.84
N LEU A 28 18.34 -12.67 52.28
CA LEU A 28 19.51 -12.30 51.50
C LEU A 28 19.55 -13.05 50.16
N PHE A 29 19.36 -14.37 50.18
CA PHE A 29 19.33 -15.18 48.97
C PHE A 29 18.22 -14.75 48.01
N THR A 30 17.00 -14.55 48.51
CA THR A 30 15.87 -14.08 47.69
C THR A 30 16.06 -12.66 47.17
N THR A 31 16.69 -11.77 47.94
CA THR A 31 17.03 -10.41 47.47
C THR A 31 18.09 -10.46 46.37
N VAL A 32 19.14 -11.27 46.54
CA VAL A 32 20.17 -11.47 45.51
C VAL A 32 19.57 -12.10 44.25
N TRP A 33 18.70 -13.10 44.42
CA TRP A 33 17.95 -13.68 43.31
C TRP A 33 17.13 -12.61 42.59
N MET A 34 16.32 -11.84 43.30
CA MET A 34 15.48 -10.79 42.71
C MET A 34 16.30 -9.75 41.95
N ILE A 35 17.44 -9.32 42.49
CA ILE A 35 18.36 -8.41 41.78
C ILE A 35 18.90 -9.06 40.52
N TRP A 36 19.26 -10.35 40.57
CA TRP A 36 19.77 -11.07 39.41
C TRP A 36 18.70 -11.25 38.33
N ASP A 37 17.48 -11.62 38.73
CA ASP A 37 16.32 -11.81 37.87
C ASP A 37 15.91 -10.50 37.18
N ASP A 38 15.90 -9.38 37.91
CA ASP A 38 15.64 -8.05 37.34
C ASP A 38 16.79 -7.54 36.46
N TYR A 39 18.02 -7.95 36.77
CA TYR A 39 19.21 -7.60 36.00
C TYR A 39 19.27 -8.37 34.66
N ASP A 40 18.96 -9.66 34.65
CA ASP A 40 19.13 -10.57 33.50
C ASP A 40 17.88 -10.63 32.59
N ARG A 41 17.40 -9.45 32.18
CA ARG A 41 16.25 -9.34 31.28
C ARG A 41 16.61 -9.78 29.86
N GLU A 42 15.67 -10.49 29.23
CA GLU A 42 15.77 -11.03 27.86
C GLU A 42 16.38 -10.04 26.85
N TRP A 43 15.86 -8.81 26.79
CA TRP A 43 16.29 -7.80 25.83
C TRP A 43 17.78 -7.45 25.86
N LYS A 44 18.43 -7.56 27.04
CA LYS A 44 19.87 -7.27 27.18
C LYS A 44 20.71 -8.27 26.39
N ASN A 45 20.24 -9.50 26.22
CA ASN A 45 20.96 -10.52 25.44
C ASN A 45 21.01 -10.14 23.96
N TYR A 46 19.90 -9.67 23.38
CA TYR A 46 19.90 -9.17 22.01
C TYR A 46 20.87 -8.01 21.79
N GLN A 47 20.97 -7.06 22.73
CA GLN A 47 21.92 -5.96 22.58
C GLN A 47 23.38 -6.40 22.73
N ARG A 48 23.67 -7.36 23.62
CA ARG A 48 25.01 -7.95 23.75
C ARG A 48 25.42 -8.65 22.46
N ASP A 49 24.53 -9.48 21.91
CA ASP A 49 24.77 -10.20 20.65
C ASP A 49 24.94 -9.23 19.48
N PHE A 50 24.12 -8.18 19.43
CA PHE A 50 24.25 -7.15 18.40
C PHE A 50 25.55 -6.36 18.51
N THR A 51 26.03 -6.05 19.72
CA THR A 51 27.32 -5.36 19.92
C THR A 51 28.47 -6.18 19.32
N VAL A 52 28.43 -7.50 19.50
CA VAL A 52 29.41 -8.41 18.89
C VAL A 52 29.29 -8.38 17.36
N LEU A 53 28.07 -8.49 16.85
CA LEU A 53 27.80 -8.46 15.42
C LEU A 53 28.22 -7.13 14.77
N GLU A 54 27.86 -6.00 15.37
CA GLU A 54 28.20 -4.65 14.91
C GLU A 54 29.72 -4.46 14.87
N MET A 55 30.45 -4.98 15.86
CA MET A 55 31.90 -4.98 15.85
C MET A 55 32.47 -5.81 14.70
N GLU A 56 31.91 -7.00 14.41
CA GLU A 56 32.34 -7.83 13.27
C GLU A 56 32.10 -7.15 11.93
N VAL A 57 30.90 -6.61 11.71
CA VAL A 57 30.52 -5.88 10.50
C VAL A 57 31.40 -4.65 10.33
N THR A 58 31.58 -3.85 11.38
CA THR A 58 32.40 -2.63 11.33
C THR A 58 33.87 -2.95 11.06
N ARG A 59 34.43 -4.02 11.65
CA ARG A 59 35.81 -4.45 11.35
C ARG A 59 35.98 -4.92 9.90
N ALA A 60 34.99 -5.61 9.36
CA ALA A 60 34.98 -6.00 7.95
C ALA A 60 34.93 -4.75 7.04
N GLY A 61 34.04 -3.80 7.34
CA GLY A 61 33.94 -2.51 6.64
C GLY A 61 35.23 -1.70 6.72
N LEU A 62 35.87 -1.63 7.89
CA LEU A 62 37.15 -0.95 8.10
C LEU A 62 38.25 -1.58 7.23
N THR A 63 38.30 -2.91 7.20
CA THR A 63 39.27 -3.65 6.38
C THR A 63 39.06 -3.37 4.89
N GLN A 64 37.80 -3.27 4.45
CA GLN A 64 37.45 -2.93 3.08
C GLN A 64 37.83 -1.48 2.74
N ALA A 65 37.46 -0.51 3.57
CA ALA A 65 37.82 0.90 3.39
C ALA A 65 39.35 1.11 3.33
N GLN A 66 40.12 0.37 4.13
CA GLN A 66 41.59 0.36 4.08
C GLN A 66 42.17 -0.24 2.79
N GLN A 67 41.43 -1.09 2.09
CA GLN A 67 41.82 -1.64 0.78
C GLN A 67 41.45 -0.70 -0.36
N ASP A 68 40.34 0.02 -0.24
CA ASP A 68 39.81 0.90 -1.29
C ASP A 68 40.49 2.28 -1.33
N ILE A 69 41.14 2.70 -0.23
CA ILE A 69 41.86 3.96 -0.16
C ILE A 69 43.10 3.99 -1.08
N ASP A 70 43.32 5.10 -1.77
CA ASP A 70 44.55 5.33 -2.53
C ASP A 70 45.74 5.56 -1.57
N GLN A 71 46.38 4.47 -1.17
CA GLN A 71 47.54 4.51 -0.27
C GLN A 71 48.71 5.30 -0.86
N ALA A 72 48.83 5.41 -2.19
CA ALA A 72 49.88 6.19 -2.81
C ALA A 72 49.61 7.70 -2.64
N ARG A 73 48.37 8.14 -2.86
CA ARG A 73 47.96 9.54 -2.64
C ARG A 73 48.05 9.92 -1.16
N VAL A 74 47.62 9.05 -0.26
CA VAL A 74 47.75 9.29 1.20
C VAL A 74 49.24 9.40 1.59
N ALA A 75 50.11 8.54 1.08
CA ALA A 75 51.54 8.61 1.38
C ALA A 75 52.21 9.87 0.80
N GLU A 76 51.80 10.29 -0.39
CA GLU A 76 52.24 11.53 -1.04
C GLU A 76 51.80 12.75 -0.20
N LEU A 77 50.51 12.88 0.11
CA LEU A 77 49.97 13.96 0.93
C LEU A 77 50.60 13.98 2.33
N THR A 78 50.86 12.82 2.94
CA THR A 78 51.56 12.74 4.22
C THR A 78 53.00 13.26 4.11
N ALA A 79 53.71 12.97 3.01
CA ALA A 79 55.04 13.50 2.78
C ALA A 79 55.03 15.00 2.48
N GLU A 80 54.07 15.49 1.69
CA GLU A 80 53.85 16.91 1.42
C GLU A 80 53.51 17.67 2.71
N ARG A 81 52.68 17.08 3.58
CA ARG A 81 52.35 17.62 4.91
C ARG A 81 53.59 17.81 5.77
N VAL A 82 54.49 16.83 5.83
CA VAL A 82 55.75 16.93 6.59
C VAL A 82 56.65 18.04 6.03
N VAL A 83 56.70 18.21 4.71
CA VAL A 83 57.46 19.30 4.08
C VAL A 83 56.81 20.66 4.37
N ALA A 84 55.49 20.76 4.31
CA ALA A 84 54.74 21.96 4.64
C ALA A 84 54.88 22.34 6.13
N GLU A 85 54.85 21.37 7.05
CA GLU A 85 55.14 21.56 8.48
C GLU A 85 56.57 22.04 8.75
N GLN A 86 57.56 21.52 8.01
CA GLN A 86 58.93 22.03 8.08
C GLN A 86 59.02 23.49 7.58
N GLY A 87 58.18 23.87 6.61
CA GLY A 87 58.00 25.26 6.17
C GLY A 87 57.42 26.15 7.27
N LEU A 88 56.46 25.65 8.04
CA LEU A 88 55.87 26.36 9.19
C LEU A 88 56.89 26.64 10.30
N ALA A 89 57.94 25.83 10.45
CA ALA A 89 58.99 26.06 11.45
C ALA A 89 59.69 27.42 11.28
N SER A 90 59.69 27.97 10.06
CA SER A 90 60.21 29.32 9.78
C SER A 90 59.32 30.46 10.31
N ASN A 91 58.03 30.17 10.53
CA ASN A 91 57.02 31.08 11.08
C ASN A 91 56.66 30.76 12.55
N ALA A 92 57.33 29.79 13.18
CA ALA A 92 56.99 29.28 14.51
C ALA A 92 56.86 30.40 15.57
N THR A 93 57.82 31.33 15.61
CA THR A 93 57.77 32.47 16.55
C THR A 93 56.58 33.40 16.30
N GLN A 94 56.24 33.65 15.03
CA GLN A 94 55.09 34.48 14.67
C GLN A 94 53.76 33.77 14.99
N MET A 95 53.71 32.44 14.84
CA MET A 95 52.55 31.65 15.21
C MET A 95 52.36 31.60 16.73
N ASP A 96 53.43 31.41 17.51
CA ASP A 96 53.39 31.45 18.97
C ASP A 96 52.87 32.81 19.49
N GLU A 97 53.28 33.91 18.86
CA GLU A 97 52.79 35.26 19.18
C GLU A 97 51.29 35.41 18.85
N LEU A 98 50.85 34.97 17.67
CA LEU A 98 49.44 35.02 17.29
C LEU A 98 48.56 34.08 18.13
N GLU A 99 49.08 32.93 18.56
CA GLU A 99 48.39 32.02 19.47
C GLU A 99 48.29 32.58 20.89
N ALA A 100 49.33 33.26 21.38
CA ALA A 100 49.28 33.97 22.65
C ALA A 100 48.26 35.11 22.62
N ASP A 101 48.24 35.89 21.54
CA ASP A 101 47.25 36.94 21.28
C ASP A 101 45.82 36.36 21.21
N LEU A 102 45.65 35.24 20.51
CA LEU A 102 44.35 34.55 20.41
C LEU A 102 43.88 34.05 21.78
N ALA A 103 44.78 33.46 22.58
CA ALA A 103 44.46 32.98 23.92
C ALA A 103 44.12 34.12 24.89
N GLU A 104 44.70 35.30 24.71
CA GLU A 104 44.32 36.50 25.46
C GLU A 104 42.95 37.02 25.02
N ILE A 105 42.71 37.14 23.71
CA ILE A 105 41.41 37.56 23.16
C ILE A 105 40.30 36.58 23.56
N ASP A 106 40.53 35.27 23.53
CA ASP A 106 39.53 34.27 23.92
C ASP A 106 39.22 34.35 25.43
N ARG A 107 40.21 34.70 26.27
CA ARG A 107 39.98 34.94 27.70
C ARG A 107 39.13 36.19 27.93
N GLU A 108 39.42 37.28 27.23
CA GLU A 108 38.62 38.51 27.28
C GLU A 108 37.20 38.27 26.78
N LEU A 109 37.07 37.58 25.64
CA LEU A 109 35.79 37.23 25.02
C LEU A 109 34.97 36.32 25.92
N PHE A 110 35.59 35.35 26.62
CA PHE A 110 34.90 34.50 27.57
C PHE A 110 34.26 35.32 28.70
N VAL A 111 35.02 36.25 29.30
CA VAL A 111 34.53 37.11 30.37
C VAL A 111 33.40 38.01 29.88
N VAL A 112 33.61 38.72 28.77
CA VAL A 112 32.60 39.66 28.23
C VAL A 112 31.35 38.91 27.76
N ARG A 113 31.50 37.73 27.13
CA ARG A 113 30.36 36.90 26.70
C ARG A 113 29.58 36.36 27.88
N GLN A 114 30.26 35.96 28.96
CA GLN A 114 29.60 35.53 30.18
C GLN A 114 28.79 36.67 30.80
N THR A 115 29.37 37.88 30.88
CA THR A 115 28.65 39.07 31.35
C THR A 115 27.46 39.39 30.45
N TYR A 116 27.65 39.42 29.13
CA TYR A 116 26.59 39.60 28.13
C TYR A 116 25.43 38.59 28.30
N GLN A 117 25.73 37.31 28.51
CA GLN A 117 24.69 36.29 28.72
C GLN A 117 23.97 36.46 30.05
N PHE A 118 24.68 36.82 31.12
CA PHE A 118 24.04 37.12 32.41
C PHE A 118 23.15 38.36 32.32
N THR A 119 23.60 39.44 31.68
CA THR A 119 22.80 40.65 31.46
C THR A 119 21.58 40.34 30.59
N LYS A 120 21.72 39.52 29.53
CA LYS A 120 20.59 39.06 28.70
C LYS A 120 19.57 38.26 29.50
N ALA A 121 20.04 37.31 30.32
CA ALA A 121 19.16 36.49 31.14
C ALA A 121 18.39 37.35 32.16
N ASN A 122 19.06 38.31 32.80
CA ASN A 122 18.42 39.27 33.70
C ASN A 122 17.41 40.16 32.95
N TYR A 123 17.77 40.67 31.77
CA TYR A 123 16.87 41.42 30.91
C TYR A 123 15.64 40.61 30.49
N ASP A 124 15.80 39.35 30.08
CA ASP A 124 14.68 38.49 29.66
C ASP A 124 13.71 38.22 30.84
N VAL A 125 14.24 38.00 32.04
CA VAL A 125 13.43 37.82 33.27
C VAL A 125 12.70 39.11 33.65
N ASP A 126 13.41 40.25 33.70
CA ASP A 126 12.83 41.52 34.13
C ASP A 126 11.85 42.09 33.10
N ARG A 127 12.12 41.89 31.80
CA ARG A 127 11.20 42.20 30.71
C ARG A 127 9.93 41.38 30.82
N TYR A 128 10.03 40.07 30.99
CA TYR A 128 8.84 39.22 31.14
C TYR A 128 8.02 39.62 32.38
N ALA A 129 8.69 39.87 33.52
CA ALA A 129 8.03 40.34 34.73
C ALA A 129 7.39 41.74 34.55
N PHE A 130 7.96 42.61 33.72
CA PHE A 130 7.37 43.89 33.34
C PHE A 130 6.18 43.71 32.39
N GLU A 131 6.28 42.87 31.37
CA GLU A 131 5.21 42.57 30.40
C GLU A 131 3.98 41.98 31.09
N VAL A 132 4.16 41.03 32.01
CA VAL A 132 3.06 40.45 32.82
C VAL A 132 2.40 41.52 33.71
N ARG A 133 3.19 42.40 34.35
CA ARG A 133 2.65 43.50 35.16
C ARG A 133 1.91 44.52 34.28
N ARG A 134 2.42 44.80 33.08
CA ARG A 134 1.83 45.72 32.12
C ARG A 134 0.52 45.19 31.57
N GLU A 135 0.47 43.92 31.18
CA GLU A 135 -0.76 43.28 30.71
C GLU A 135 -1.83 43.22 31.81
N ALA A 136 -1.44 42.90 33.05
CA ALA A 136 -2.36 42.94 34.19
C ALA A 136 -2.89 44.36 34.47
N ALA A 137 -2.04 45.39 34.43
CA ALA A 137 -2.45 46.78 34.66
C ALA A 137 -3.30 47.32 33.50
N HIS A 138 -2.95 47.03 32.25
CA HIS A 138 -3.67 47.50 31.05
C HIS A 138 -4.96 46.75 30.77
N ALA A 139 -5.15 45.57 31.36
CA ALA A 139 -6.45 44.91 31.40
C ALA A 139 -7.47 45.67 32.27
N GLU A 140 -7.03 46.45 33.26
CA GLU A 140 -7.88 47.27 34.13
C GLU A 140 -7.98 48.73 33.64
N ASP A 141 -6.87 49.34 33.21
CA ASP A 141 -6.80 50.71 32.69
C ASP A 141 -5.72 50.82 31.58
N PRO A 142 -6.10 51.05 30.31
CA PRO A 142 -5.17 51.17 29.19
C PRO A 142 -4.13 52.30 29.33
N GLU A 143 -4.34 53.30 30.19
CA GLU A 143 -3.40 54.41 30.42
C GLU A 143 -2.59 54.27 31.72
N ALA A 144 -2.69 53.15 32.43
CA ALA A 144 -1.93 52.95 33.67
C ALA A 144 -0.41 52.95 33.44
N GLU A 145 0.29 53.78 34.22
CA GLU A 145 1.75 53.85 34.24
C GLU A 145 2.32 52.70 35.08
N VAL A 146 3.24 51.91 34.51
CA VAL A 146 3.76 50.69 35.12
C VAL A 146 5.23 50.87 35.45
N SER A 147 5.58 50.86 36.73
CA SER A 147 6.98 50.99 37.19
C SER A 147 7.84 49.79 36.74
N GLY A 148 9.05 50.04 36.25
CA GLY A 148 9.98 48.99 35.79
C GLY A 148 10.53 49.21 34.38
N GLU A 149 9.94 50.11 33.59
CA GLU A 149 10.35 50.37 32.21
C GLU A 149 11.76 50.97 32.10
N ALA A 150 12.13 51.86 33.03
CA ALA A 150 13.45 52.47 33.07
C ALA A 150 14.54 51.45 33.40
N GLU A 151 14.27 50.50 34.30
CA GLU A 151 15.18 49.42 34.68
C GLU A 151 15.37 48.43 33.52
N VAL A 152 14.29 48.03 32.84
CA VAL A 152 14.36 47.16 31.65
C VAL A 152 15.11 47.85 30.50
N THR A 153 14.89 49.15 30.31
CA THR A 153 15.60 49.95 29.29
C THR A 153 17.09 50.05 29.60
N ALA A 154 17.46 50.30 30.87
CA ALA A 154 18.85 50.37 31.30
C ALA A 154 19.59 49.03 31.09
N LEU A 155 18.94 47.91 31.43
CA LEU A 155 19.49 46.56 31.17
C LEU A 155 19.64 46.27 29.68
N TYR A 156 18.71 46.73 28.84
CA TYR A 156 18.79 46.60 27.40
C TYR A 156 19.96 47.40 26.80
N GLU A 157 20.16 48.65 27.26
CA GLU A 157 21.29 49.49 26.84
C GLU A 157 22.63 48.89 27.29
N GLU A 158 22.71 48.36 28.52
CA GLU A 158 23.88 47.65 29.03
C GLU A 158 24.17 46.37 28.23
N TRP A 159 23.13 45.59 27.93
CA TRP A 159 23.23 44.38 27.10
C TRP A 159 23.74 44.70 25.69
N LEU A 160 23.23 45.77 25.07
CA LEU A 160 23.68 46.25 23.77
C LEU A 160 25.15 46.69 23.79
N ALA A 161 25.56 47.46 24.80
CA ALA A 161 26.95 47.90 24.95
C ALA A 161 27.90 46.70 25.07
N GLN A 162 27.55 45.71 25.90
CA GLN A 162 28.31 44.47 26.03
C GLN A 162 28.29 43.65 24.73
N GLY A 163 27.19 43.68 23.97
CA GLY A 163 27.08 43.06 22.66
C GLY A 163 28.09 43.62 21.64
N LEU A 164 28.28 44.95 21.64
CA LEU A 164 29.30 45.61 20.81
C LEU A 164 30.73 45.19 21.21
N ASP A 165 30.99 45.01 22.50
CA ASP A 165 32.30 44.52 22.98
C ASP A 165 32.53 43.06 22.55
N VAL A 166 31.50 42.20 22.63
CA VAL A 166 31.56 40.81 22.10
C VAL A 166 31.83 40.81 20.59
N GLU A 167 31.16 41.68 19.84
CA GLU A 167 31.34 41.79 18.39
C GLU A 167 32.76 42.27 18.04
N ALA A 168 33.26 43.30 18.71
CA ALA A 168 34.61 43.83 18.51
C ALA A 168 35.69 42.77 18.83
N LEU A 169 35.57 42.06 19.96
CA LEU A 169 36.49 40.98 20.32
C LEU A 169 36.36 39.77 19.40
N SER A 170 35.15 39.44 18.93
CA SER A 170 34.95 38.37 17.94
C SER A 170 35.61 38.72 16.60
N ALA A 171 35.45 39.96 16.13
CA ALA A 171 36.10 40.43 14.90
C ALA A 171 37.63 40.43 15.02
N ARG A 172 38.18 40.82 16.19
CA ARG A 172 39.63 40.75 16.45
C ARG A 172 40.13 39.31 16.49
N ARG A 173 39.41 38.41 17.16
CA ARG A 173 39.67 36.96 17.18
C ARG A 173 39.66 36.39 15.76
N ASP A 174 38.66 36.74 14.97
CA ASP A 174 38.51 36.23 13.60
C ASP A 174 39.60 36.78 12.67
N GLY A 175 40.05 38.02 12.89
CA GLY A 175 41.23 38.58 12.23
C GLY A 175 42.52 37.84 12.56
N VAL A 176 42.78 37.55 13.83
CA VAL A 176 43.96 36.76 14.28
C VAL A 176 43.88 35.32 13.78
N ARG A 177 42.68 34.71 13.82
CA ARG A 177 42.43 33.38 13.23
C ARG A 177 42.67 33.36 11.72
N GLY A 178 42.27 34.41 10.99
CA GLY A 178 42.55 34.55 9.57
C GLY A 178 44.05 34.65 9.27
N GLN A 179 44.81 35.36 10.11
CA GLN A 179 46.27 35.40 10.01
C GLN A 179 46.90 34.04 10.28
N LEU A 180 46.48 33.34 11.34
CA LEU A 180 46.92 31.97 11.64
C LEU A 180 46.55 31.00 10.51
N ALA A 181 45.35 31.12 9.94
CA ALA A 181 44.90 30.32 8.81
C ALA A 181 45.75 30.59 7.56
N SER A 182 46.07 31.85 7.24
CA SER A 182 46.95 32.18 6.11
C SER A 182 48.37 31.65 6.28
N LEU A 183 48.87 31.59 7.52
CA LEU A 183 50.16 30.98 7.82
C LEU A 183 50.11 29.45 7.71
N ARG A 184 48.96 28.84 8.00
CA ARG A 184 48.72 27.39 7.98
C ARG A 184 48.12 26.86 6.67
N GLU A 185 47.79 27.72 5.72
CA GLU A 185 46.99 27.40 4.52
C GLU A 185 47.54 26.20 3.74
N GLY A 186 48.87 26.11 3.61
CA GLY A 186 49.55 25.00 2.95
C GLY A 186 49.47 23.66 3.69
N VAL A 187 49.28 23.66 5.02
CA VAL A 187 49.07 22.45 5.83
C VAL A 187 47.58 22.13 5.96
N SER A 188 46.72 23.13 6.15
CA SER A 188 45.28 22.93 6.31
C SER A 188 44.62 22.37 5.05
N GLY A 189 45.04 22.81 3.85
CA GLY A 189 44.52 22.25 2.60
C GLY A 189 44.91 20.78 2.41
N ILE A 190 46.13 20.40 2.84
CA ILE A 190 46.58 19.00 2.83
C ILE A 190 45.83 18.17 3.88
N ASP A 191 45.59 18.74 5.07
CA ASP A 191 44.82 18.08 6.14
C ASP A 191 43.36 17.85 5.75
N GLU A 192 42.71 18.79 5.05
CA GLU A 192 41.36 18.63 4.52
C GLU A 192 41.30 17.51 3.46
N GLU A 193 42.29 17.45 2.56
CA GLU A 193 42.36 16.40 1.54
C GLU A 193 42.64 15.03 2.18
N LEU A 194 43.58 14.95 3.13
CA LEU A 194 43.84 13.74 3.92
C LEU A 194 42.58 13.28 4.66
N ALA A 195 41.91 14.18 5.37
CA ALA A 195 40.68 13.88 6.08
C ALA A 195 39.59 13.39 5.11
N SER A 196 39.46 13.98 3.92
CA SER A 196 38.48 13.50 2.93
C SER A 196 38.75 12.07 2.45
N LEU A 197 40.02 11.65 2.43
CA LEU A 197 40.45 10.30 2.04
C LEU A 197 40.37 9.30 3.21
N THR A 198 40.66 9.73 4.45
CA THR A 198 40.75 8.85 5.63
C THR A 198 39.51 8.88 6.52
N ALA A 199 38.58 9.83 6.35
CA ALA A 199 37.44 10.04 7.24
C ALA A 199 36.63 8.76 7.48
N GLU A 200 36.39 7.96 6.44
CA GLU A 200 35.62 6.72 6.59
C GLU A 200 36.39 5.65 7.39
N ILE A 201 37.71 5.56 7.19
CA ILE A 201 38.58 4.65 7.97
C ILE A 201 38.63 5.11 9.43
N GLU A 202 38.81 6.40 9.69
CA GLU A 202 38.84 6.98 11.03
C GLU A 202 37.51 6.76 11.74
N ARG A 203 36.39 7.08 11.08
CA ARG A 203 35.03 6.85 11.61
C ARG A 203 34.80 5.39 11.98
N LEU A 204 35.14 4.45 11.09
CA LEU A 204 34.97 3.01 11.35
C LEU A 204 35.92 2.53 12.46
N ALA A 205 37.15 3.03 12.51
CA ALA A 205 38.12 2.69 13.56
C ALA A 205 37.66 3.18 14.94
N ASP A 206 37.13 4.40 15.02
CA ASP A 206 36.56 4.97 16.26
C ASP A 206 35.36 4.13 16.73
N VAL A 207 34.46 3.75 15.82
CA VAL A 207 33.32 2.86 16.15
C VAL A 207 33.82 1.51 16.67
N VAL A 208 34.85 0.90 16.07
CA VAL A 208 35.43 -0.35 16.59
C VAL A 208 35.98 -0.14 18.00
N ALA A 209 36.72 0.94 18.26
CA ALA A 209 37.25 1.25 19.59
C ALA A 209 36.13 1.46 20.63
N ASP A 210 35.02 2.10 20.22
CA ASP A 210 33.84 2.32 21.05
C ASP A 210 33.00 1.06 21.28
N LEU A 211 33.10 0.05 20.42
CA LEU A 211 32.43 -1.25 20.61
C LEU A 211 33.29 -2.23 21.41
N GLU A 212 34.61 -2.01 21.49
CA GLU A 212 35.50 -2.95 22.18
C GLU A 212 35.18 -3.10 23.68
N PRO A 213 35.24 -4.33 24.21
CA PRO A 213 35.04 -4.59 25.63
C PRO A 213 36.04 -3.79 26.48
N SER A 214 35.56 -3.19 27.56
CA SER A 214 36.43 -2.51 28.52
C SER A 214 35.91 -2.69 29.94
N LEU A 215 36.83 -2.70 30.91
CA LEU A 215 36.50 -2.85 32.33
C LEU A 215 35.47 -1.81 32.81
N ILE A 216 35.51 -0.59 32.24
CA ILE A 216 34.58 0.49 32.59
C ILE A 216 33.17 0.14 32.09
N LYS A 217 33.02 -0.30 30.83
CA LYS A 217 31.73 -0.71 30.27
C LYS A 217 31.15 -1.92 31.00
N ASP A 218 32.00 -2.90 31.33
CA ASP A 218 31.57 -4.08 32.10
C ASP A 218 31.09 -3.71 33.51
N LEU A 219 31.75 -2.75 34.16
CA LEU A 219 31.35 -2.24 35.47
C LEU A 219 30.03 -1.45 35.42
N LEU A 220 29.87 -0.61 34.40
CA LEU A 220 28.65 0.19 34.18
C LEU A 220 27.44 -0.69 33.89
N ASN A 221 27.64 -1.88 33.31
CA ASN A 221 26.59 -2.85 33.07
C ASN A 221 26.49 -3.91 34.18
N ALA A 222 27.14 -3.75 35.33
CA ALA A 222 27.03 -4.73 36.42
C ALA A 222 25.71 -4.57 37.21
N PRO A 223 25.22 -5.64 37.88
CA PRO A 223 23.99 -5.56 38.69
C PRO A 223 24.05 -4.38 39.68
N MET A 224 22.97 -3.60 39.76
CA MET A 224 22.81 -2.38 40.57
C MET A 224 23.60 -1.14 40.10
N LEU A 225 24.64 -1.30 39.26
CA LEU A 225 25.38 -0.17 38.68
C LEU A 225 24.82 0.26 37.32
N ASP A 226 24.08 -0.63 36.66
CA ASP A 226 23.37 -0.40 35.40
C ASP A 226 22.25 0.65 35.48
N LEU A 227 21.94 1.17 36.67
CA LEU A 227 21.03 2.29 36.85
C LEU A 227 21.67 3.67 36.62
N MET A 228 23.01 3.78 36.62
CA MET A 228 23.70 5.08 36.56
C MET A 228 23.93 5.56 35.12
N ALA A 229 24.60 4.75 34.30
CA ALA A 229 24.95 5.06 32.92
C ALA A 229 25.28 3.76 32.15
N PRO A 230 24.29 2.86 31.96
CA PRO A 230 24.52 1.60 31.27
C PRO A 230 24.80 1.85 29.79
N THR A 231 25.57 0.96 29.15
CA THR A 231 25.72 1.00 27.68
C THR A 231 24.56 0.32 26.97
N LEU A 232 23.88 -0.61 27.67
CA LEU A 232 22.66 -1.27 27.17
C LEU A 232 21.44 -0.49 27.66
N THR A 233 20.61 -0.02 26.74
CA THR A 233 19.46 0.85 27.05
C THR A 233 18.22 0.44 26.29
N VAL A 234 17.06 0.61 26.92
CA VAL A 234 15.77 0.48 26.24
C VAL A 234 15.65 1.65 25.26
N ARG A 235 15.50 1.33 23.97
CA ARG A 235 15.24 2.32 22.93
C ARG A 235 13.74 2.49 22.81
N GLN A 236 13.27 3.74 22.91
CA GLN A 236 11.85 4.06 22.90
C GLN A 236 11.57 5.23 21.98
N THR A 237 10.60 5.02 21.09
CA THR A 237 10.07 6.03 20.19
C THR A 237 8.62 6.33 20.56
N ILE A 238 8.29 7.61 20.69
CA ILE A 238 6.92 8.07 20.91
C ILE A 238 6.50 8.80 19.65
N THR A 239 5.55 8.23 18.93
CA THR A 239 5.06 8.84 17.69
C THR A 239 4.22 10.08 18.03
N PRO A 240 4.56 11.27 17.52
CA PRO A 240 3.90 12.50 17.93
C PRO A 240 2.49 12.64 17.34
N ASN A 241 2.25 12.03 16.17
CA ASN A 241 1.06 12.23 15.36
C ASN A 241 0.17 10.99 15.25
N ILE A 242 0.60 9.84 15.75
CA ILE A 242 -0.12 8.58 15.62
C ILE A 242 -0.58 8.13 16.99
N LEU A 243 -1.84 7.73 17.08
CA LEU A 243 -2.52 7.51 18.34
C LEU A 243 -3.02 6.07 18.47
N ASP A 244 -2.98 5.52 19.68
CA ASP A 244 -3.68 4.29 20.03
C ASP A 244 -4.96 4.62 20.82
N ASP A 245 -6.04 3.90 20.49
CA ASP A 245 -7.27 3.89 21.28
C ASP A 245 -7.20 2.74 22.30
N VAL A 246 -6.93 3.09 23.56
CA VAL A 246 -6.84 2.13 24.68
C VAL A 246 -8.17 2.03 25.44
N ASN A 247 -9.28 1.94 24.70
CA ASN A 247 -10.67 1.76 25.15
C ASN A 247 -11.28 2.96 25.93
N PHE A 248 -10.53 3.62 26.81
CA PHE A 248 -11.02 4.70 27.68
C PHE A 248 -10.35 6.05 27.42
N THR A 249 -9.27 6.07 26.64
CA THR A 249 -8.53 7.27 26.29
C THR A 249 -7.75 7.02 25.01
N VAL A 250 -7.44 8.11 24.31
CA VAL A 250 -6.54 8.09 23.16
C VAL A 250 -5.17 8.59 23.63
N VAL A 251 -4.11 7.87 23.32
CA VAL A 251 -2.73 8.19 23.74
C VAL A 251 -1.78 8.15 22.55
N PRO A 252 -0.68 8.92 22.56
CA PRO A 252 0.39 8.78 21.57
C PRO A 252 0.91 7.34 21.55
N LYS A 253 1.12 6.79 20.36
CA LYS A 253 1.62 5.43 20.21
C LYS A 253 3.09 5.37 20.60
N LEU A 254 3.42 4.36 21.40
CA LEU A 254 4.75 4.13 21.98
C LEU A 254 5.32 2.82 21.44
N ASP A 255 6.58 2.87 21.04
CA ASP A 255 7.29 1.77 20.42
C ASP A 255 8.64 1.54 21.09
N ARG A 256 8.98 0.27 21.38
CA ARG A 256 10.27 -0.14 21.94
C ARG A 256 10.93 -1.27 21.14
N CYS A 257 10.45 -1.56 19.94
CA CYS A 257 10.93 -2.67 19.12
C CYS A 257 12.43 -2.58 18.81
N GLU A 258 12.96 -1.36 18.63
CA GLU A 258 14.39 -1.08 18.42
C GLU A 258 15.27 -1.46 19.62
N THR A 259 14.68 -1.79 20.77
CA THR A 259 15.44 -2.35 21.91
C THR A 259 16.08 -3.69 21.54
N CYS A 260 15.42 -4.49 20.69
CA CYS A 260 15.91 -5.79 20.22
C CYS A 260 16.24 -5.78 18.71
N HIS A 261 15.47 -5.05 17.90
CA HIS A 261 15.66 -4.93 16.45
C HIS A 261 16.60 -3.75 16.09
N LEU A 262 17.84 -3.84 16.56
CA LEU A 262 18.79 -2.69 16.61
C LEU A 262 19.31 -2.20 15.25
N ALA A 263 19.17 -3.01 14.20
CA ALA A 263 19.61 -2.69 12.84
C ALA A 263 18.46 -2.52 11.84
N ILE A 264 17.22 -2.40 12.33
CA ILE A 264 16.04 -2.35 11.48
C ILE A 264 16.07 -1.19 10.48
N ASP A 265 16.66 -0.05 10.86
CA ASP A 265 16.77 1.17 10.07
C ASP A 265 18.17 1.36 9.42
N ARG A 266 19.06 0.36 9.52
CA ARG A 266 20.48 0.47 9.16
C ARG A 266 20.83 -0.35 7.93
N VAL A 267 21.53 0.25 6.97
CA VAL A 267 22.11 -0.47 5.82
C VAL A 267 23.23 -1.41 6.28
N GLY A 268 23.40 -2.55 5.61
CA GLY A 268 24.50 -3.50 5.81
C GLY A 268 24.13 -4.73 6.64
N TYR A 269 22.88 -4.82 7.12
CA TYR A 269 22.39 -5.96 7.88
C TYR A 269 21.28 -6.76 7.17
N GLU A 270 21.10 -6.55 5.86
CA GLU A 270 20.00 -7.12 5.06
C GLU A 270 20.02 -8.65 5.02
N ASN A 271 21.21 -9.24 5.08
CA ASN A 271 21.42 -10.69 4.97
C ASN A 271 21.50 -11.41 6.32
N TYR A 272 21.33 -10.69 7.44
CA TYR A 272 21.39 -11.28 8.78
C TYR A 272 20.04 -11.88 9.21
N PRO A 273 20.00 -12.84 10.15
CA PRO A 273 18.75 -13.36 10.68
C PRO A 273 18.05 -12.32 11.57
N GLN A 274 16.74 -12.48 11.75
CA GLN A 274 16.00 -11.73 12.78
C GLN A 274 16.58 -12.04 14.18
N PRO A 275 16.63 -11.06 15.10
CA PRO A 275 16.06 -9.71 14.99
C PRO A 275 16.97 -8.65 14.37
N PHE A 276 18.18 -8.99 13.92
CA PHE A 276 19.20 -8.03 13.47
C PHE A 276 19.13 -7.70 11.98
N ARG A 277 18.06 -8.10 11.30
CA ARG A 277 17.90 -7.85 9.86
C ARG A 277 17.42 -6.43 9.60
N THR A 278 18.03 -5.76 8.63
CA THR A 278 17.54 -4.48 8.07
C THR A 278 16.14 -4.61 7.47
N HIS A 279 15.31 -3.59 7.65
CA HIS A 279 14.00 -3.53 7.00
C HIS A 279 14.14 -3.42 5.48
N PRO A 280 13.35 -4.16 4.69
CA PRO A 280 13.35 -3.99 3.24
C PRO A 280 12.88 -2.59 2.85
N ASN A 281 13.48 -1.98 1.82
CA ASN A 281 13.06 -0.69 1.26
C ASN A 281 13.08 0.48 2.29
N LEU A 282 14.27 0.79 2.82
CA LEU A 282 14.47 1.85 3.83
C LEU A 282 13.99 3.24 3.38
N ASP A 283 13.98 3.51 2.08
CA ASP A 283 13.53 4.77 1.51
C ASP A 283 12.02 4.98 1.71
N VAL A 284 11.25 3.88 1.80
CA VAL A 284 9.80 3.91 2.01
C VAL A 284 9.43 3.65 3.47
N TYR A 285 10.25 2.90 4.21
CA TYR A 285 9.96 2.46 5.58
C TYR A 285 11.16 2.64 6.52
N VAL A 286 10.89 3.17 7.72
CA VAL A 286 11.78 3.28 8.90
C VAL A 286 13.11 4.03 8.72
N GLY A 287 13.65 4.16 7.51
CA GLY A 287 14.86 4.93 7.23
C GLY A 287 14.69 6.41 7.56
N SER A 288 15.79 7.11 7.81
CA SER A 288 15.77 8.51 8.27
C SER A 288 15.16 9.50 7.27
N ALA A 289 15.33 9.26 5.96
CA ALA A 289 14.72 10.04 4.89
C ALA A 289 13.33 9.55 4.47
N SER A 290 12.85 8.46 5.10
CA SER A 290 11.59 7.83 4.76
C SER A 290 10.39 8.73 5.11
N PRO A 291 9.31 8.72 4.29
CA PRO A 291 8.01 9.24 4.70
C PRO A 291 7.45 8.57 5.97
N HIS A 292 7.92 7.37 6.28
CA HIS A 292 7.57 6.59 7.46
C HIS A 292 8.81 6.29 8.32
N SER A 293 9.59 7.32 8.64
CA SER A 293 10.79 7.15 9.47
C SER A 293 10.46 6.55 10.83
N ILE A 294 11.46 5.87 11.43
CA ILE A 294 11.26 5.20 12.72
C ILE A 294 10.83 6.19 13.79
N GLU A 295 11.40 7.40 13.80
CA GLU A 295 11.11 8.46 14.78
C GLU A 295 9.66 8.97 14.70
N SER A 296 9.08 9.07 13.49
CA SER A 296 7.73 9.57 13.31
C SER A 296 6.66 8.49 13.43
N THR A 297 7.00 7.27 13.01
CA THR A 297 6.03 6.20 12.76
C THR A 297 6.22 4.99 13.67
N GLY A 298 7.44 4.65 14.09
CA GLY A 298 7.69 3.42 14.83
C GLY A 298 7.34 2.14 14.05
N CYS A 299 7.54 0.98 14.68
CA CYS A 299 7.27 -0.33 14.07
C CYS A 299 5.80 -0.76 14.23
N THR A 300 5.27 -0.59 15.43
CA THR A 300 3.92 -1.04 15.85
C THR A 300 2.78 -0.28 15.18
N VAL A 301 3.03 0.84 14.51
CA VAL A 301 2.01 1.48 13.65
C VAL A 301 1.62 0.55 12.51
N CYS A 302 2.61 -0.03 11.83
CA CYS A 302 2.41 -0.96 10.73
C CYS A 302 2.12 -2.36 11.26
N HIS A 303 2.94 -2.83 12.21
CA HIS A 303 2.92 -4.20 12.67
C HIS A 303 1.86 -4.51 13.73
N GLU A 304 1.24 -3.52 14.38
CA GLU A 304 0.49 -3.71 15.64
C GLU A 304 1.38 -4.35 16.73
N GLY A 305 0.77 -4.95 17.74
CA GLY A 305 1.46 -5.51 18.91
C GLY A 305 1.49 -4.56 20.10
N MET A 306 2.20 -4.97 21.13
CA MET A 306 2.29 -4.24 22.40
C MET A 306 3.63 -3.49 22.48
N GLY A 307 3.70 -2.32 21.83
CA GLY A 307 4.96 -1.56 21.66
C GLY A 307 5.65 -1.10 22.94
N GLN A 308 4.95 -1.11 24.08
CA GLN A 308 5.49 -0.85 25.41
C GLN A 308 6.27 -2.02 26.01
N SER A 309 6.11 -3.23 25.46
CA SER A 309 6.81 -4.41 25.92
C SER A 309 8.20 -4.54 25.31
N ILE A 310 9.05 -5.31 25.99
CA ILE A 310 10.45 -5.60 25.66
C ILE A 310 10.78 -7.09 25.83
N SER A 311 9.75 -7.93 25.95
CA SER A 311 9.87 -9.40 25.91
C SER A 311 9.26 -9.94 24.61
N PHE A 312 9.72 -11.10 24.15
CA PHE A 312 9.21 -11.69 22.92
C PHE A 312 7.70 -11.97 22.98
N ILE A 313 7.21 -12.60 24.05
CA ILE A 313 5.80 -13.00 24.15
C ILE A 313 4.90 -11.78 24.40
N ASP A 314 5.23 -10.91 25.36
CA ASP A 314 4.33 -9.83 25.75
C ASP A 314 4.23 -8.74 24.68
N ALA A 315 5.28 -8.54 23.86
CA ALA A 315 5.19 -7.71 22.64
C ALA A 315 4.13 -8.20 21.64
N SER A 316 3.57 -9.40 21.89
CA SER A 316 2.50 -10.03 21.13
C SER A 316 2.91 -10.36 19.70
N HIS A 317 4.15 -10.86 19.53
CA HIS A 317 4.59 -11.42 18.25
C HIS A 317 3.64 -12.54 17.81
N THR A 318 3.28 -12.55 16.53
CA THR A 318 2.34 -13.55 15.99
C THR A 318 3.02 -14.34 14.89
N PRO A 319 3.00 -15.68 14.93
CA PRO A 319 3.57 -16.51 13.88
C PRO A 319 2.78 -16.35 12.57
N ALA A 320 3.49 -16.38 11.45
CA ALA A 320 2.94 -16.33 10.11
C ALA A 320 2.49 -17.70 9.59
N THR A 321 3.03 -18.80 10.14
CA THR A 321 2.71 -20.17 9.71
C THR A 321 2.60 -21.11 10.91
N GLU A 322 1.89 -22.23 10.73
CA GLU A 322 1.81 -23.28 11.77
C GLU A 322 3.18 -23.89 12.09
N THR A 323 4.09 -23.98 11.11
CA THR A 323 5.46 -24.46 11.35
C THR A 323 6.23 -23.48 12.24
N GLN A 324 6.12 -22.18 11.96
CA GLN A 324 6.75 -21.16 12.80
C GLN A 324 6.14 -21.13 14.20
N LYS A 325 4.81 -21.29 14.31
CA LYS A 325 4.12 -21.40 15.59
C LYS A 325 4.67 -22.56 16.43
N ALA A 326 4.72 -23.76 15.86
CA ALA A 326 5.25 -24.93 16.56
C ALA A 326 6.71 -24.74 16.99
N GLN A 327 7.53 -24.11 16.14
CA GLN A 327 8.89 -23.74 16.51
C GLN A 327 8.93 -22.75 17.67
N TRP A 328 8.09 -21.71 17.67
CA TRP A 328 8.07 -20.70 18.72
C TRP A 328 7.51 -21.24 20.04
N GLU A 329 6.58 -22.19 20.01
CA GLU A 329 6.12 -22.92 21.19
C GLU A 329 7.26 -23.73 21.84
N GLU A 330 8.17 -24.29 21.04
CA GLU A 330 9.35 -25.03 21.53
C GLU A 330 10.47 -24.10 22.01
N ASP A 331 10.88 -23.14 21.17
CA ASP A 331 12.07 -22.31 21.37
C ASP A 331 11.82 -21.17 22.37
N TYR A 332 10.61 -20.59 22.38
CA TYR A 332 10.27 -19.39 23.14
C TYR A 332 9.11 -19.58 24.12
N HIS A 333 8.55 -20.80 24.23
CA HIS A 333 7.33 -21.06 24.99
C HIS A 333 6.17 -20.12 24.60
N TRP A 334 6.10 -19.81 23.30
CA TRP A 334 5.11 -18.88 22.77
C TRP A 334 3.68 -19.34 23.06
N GLU A 335 2.86 -18.38 23.46
CA GLU A 335 1.41 -18.54 23.57
C GLU A 335 0.72 -17.30 23.00
N GLU A 336 -0.53 -17.46 22.54
CA GLU A 336 -1.29 -16.36 22.01
C GLU A 336 -1.69 -15.38 23.12
N SER A 337 -1.36 -14.09 22.94
CA SER A 337 -1.70 -13.05 23.91
C SER A 337 -3.21 -12.83 23.97
N HIS A 338 -3.82 -13.19 25.11
CA HIS A 338 -5.23 -12.94 25.39
C HIS A 338 -5.47 -11.64 26.17
N LEU A 339 -4.40 -10.92 26.53
CA LEU A 339 -4.44 -9.72 27.36
C LEU A 339 -4.34 -8.42 26.55
N TRP A 340 -3.99 -8.51 25.27
CA TRP A 340 -3.83 -7.37 24.38
C TRP A 340 -4.80 -7.45 23.21
N ASP A 341 -5.55 -6.36 22.98
CA ASP A 341 -6.63 -6.33 21.97
C ASP A 341 -6.13 -6.26 20.52
N TYR A 342 -4.85 -5.88 20.33
CA TYR A 342 -4.21 -5.65 19.04
C TYR A 342 -2.88 -6.39 18.93
N PRO A 343 -2.88 -7.75 18.94
CA PRO A 343 -1.65 -8.52 18.75
C PRO A 343 -0.98 -8.16 17.42
N MET A 344 0.32 -8.42 17.31
CA MET A 344 1.07 -8.08 16.10
C MET A 344 0.47 -8.80 14.89
N LEU A 345 0.34 -8.10 13.78
CA LEU A 345 -0.08 -8.67 12.51
C LEU A 345 1.03 -9.60 12.00
N PRO A 346 0.70 -10.84 11.59
CA PRO A 346 1.68 -11.72 10.97
C PRO A 346 2.24 -11.13 9.69
N THR A 347 3.44 -11.56 9.33
CA THR A 347 4.06 -11.25 8.04
C THR A 347 3.09 -11.59 6.89
N GLY A 348 2.82 -10.63 6.00
CA GLY A 348 1.84 -10.74 4.92
C GLY A 348 0.43 -10.19 5.24
N MET A 349 0.18 -9.73 6.48
CA MET A 349 -1.04 -8.98 6.85
C MET A 349 -0.76 -7.56 7.35
N VAL A 350 0.52 -7.20 7.57
CA VAL A 350 0.98 -5.89 8.09
C VAL A 350 0.41 -4.72 7.28
N GLU A 351 0.27 -4.89 5.98
CA GLU A 351 -0.28 -3.87 5.07
C GLU A 351 -1.73 -3.48 5.39
N ALA A 352 -2.48 -4.27 6.19
CA ALA A 352 -3.78 -3.86 6.71
C ALA A 352 -3.71 -2.51 7.46
N SER A 353 -2.58 -2.22 8.11
CA SER A 353 -2.35 -0.97 8.83
C SER A 353 -2.14 0.24 7.92
N CYS A 354 -1.82 0.07 6.63
CA CYS A 354 -1.65 1.20 5.70
C CYS A 354 -2.93 2.05 5.60
N ALA A 355 -4.10 1.39 5.71
CA ALA A 355 -5.41 2.04 5.69
C ALA A 355 -5.68 2.96 6.90
N LYS A 356 -4.81 2.97 7.93
CA LYS A 356 -4.90 3.94 9.04
C LYS A 356 -4.68 5.37 8.55
N CYS A 357 -3.77 5.57 7.60
CA CYS A 357 -3.39 6.89 7.10
C CYS A 357 -3.72 7.11 5.61
N HIS A 358 -3.80 6.05 4.80
CA HIS A 358 -4.18 6.10 3.38
C HIS A 358 -5.69 5.94 3.17
N LYS A 359 -6.50 6.75 3.87
CA LYS A 359 -7.96 6.65 3.82
C LYS A 359 -8.51 7.01 2.44
N GLY A 360 -9.42 6.16 1.93
CA GLY A 360 -10.12 6.39 0.65
C GLY A 360 -9.33 6.00 -0.60
N GLU A 361 -8.12 5.45 -0.45
CA GLU A 361 -7.34 4.90 -1.56
C GLU A 361 -7.61 3.39 -1.67
N VAL A 362 -8.08 2.91 -2.84
CA VAL A 362 -8.14 1.45 -3.11
C VAL A 362 -6.80 0.89 -3.59
N PHE A 363 -5.82 1.77 -3.79
CA PHE A 363 -4.45 1.43 -4.14
C PHE A 363 -3.47 2.26 -3.32
N VAL A 364 -2.69 1.59 -2.48
CA VAL A 364 -1.60 2.17 -1.71
C VAL A 364 -0.29 1.67 -2.32
N PRO A 365 0.62 2.56 -2.76
CA PRO A 365 1.92 2.14 -3.27
C PRO A 365 2.65 1.26 -2.25
N GLU A 366 3.37 0.23 -2.74
CA GLU A 366 4.14 -0.71 -1.91
C GLU A 366 3.30 -1.59 -0.96
N ALA A 367 1.97 -1.64 -1.15
CA ALA A 367 1.04 -2.46 -0.35
C ALA A 367 0.32 -3.51 -1.22
N ASP A 368 1.08 -4.37 -1.89
CA ASP A 368 0.57 -5.32 -2.89
C ASP A 368 -0.50 -6.28 -2.35
N ASN A 369 -0.32 -6.81 -1.13
CA ASN A 369 -1.30 -7.70 -0.51
C ASN A 369 -2.60 -6.96 -0.19
N LEU A 370 -2.53 -5.73 0.32
CA LEU A 370 -3.72 -4.91 0.59
C LEU A 370 -4.45 -4.56 -0.72
N ASN A 371 -3.70 -4.15 -1.74
CA ASN A 371 -4.24 -3.79 -3.05
C ASN A 371 -4.96 -4.98 -3.70
N LEU A 372 -4.33 -6.16 -3.65
CA LEU A 372 -4.94 -7.40 -4.12
C LEU A 372 -6.18 -7.77 -3.31
N ALA A 373 -6.12 -7.63 -1.99
CA ALA A 373 -7.23 -7.89 -1.09
C ALA A 373 -8.43 -6.97 -1.34
N TYR A 374 -8.21 -5.68 -1.61
CA TYR A 374 -9.26 -4.74 -2.02
C TYR A 374 -9.85 -5.07 -3.38
N GLY A 375 -9.02 -5.41 -4.36
CA GLY A 375 -9.48 -5.91 -5.65
C GLY A 375 -10.39 -7.12 -5.49
N MET A 376 -9.98 -8.09 -4.68
CA MET A 376 -10.75 -9.30 -4.38
C MET A 376 -12.04 -9.00 -3.60
N TYR A 377 -11.99 -8.11 -2.60
CA TYR A 377 -13.15 -7.66 -1.83
C TYR A 377 -14.21 -7.03 -2.75
N GLU A 378 -13.79 -6.23 -3.73
CA GLU A 378 -14.68 -5.69 -4.75
C GLU A 378 -15.21 -6.77 -5.70
N ARG A 379 -14.37 -7.71 -6.16
CA ARG A 379 -14.79 -8.79 -7.08
C ARG A 379 -15.81 -9.73 -6.45
N ALA A 380 -15.59 -10.10 -5.19
CA ALA A 380 -16.53 -10.90 -4.41
C ALA A 380 -17.81 -10.13 -4.08
N GLY A 381 -17.82 -8.80 -4.21
CA GLY A 381 -19.02 -8.01 -3.98
C GLY A 381 -19.37 -7.84 -2.51
N CYS A 382 -18.39 -7.97 -1.61
CA CYS A 382 -18.62 -7.92 -0.17
C CYS A 382 -19.31 -6.63 0.26
N TYR A 383 -18.94 -5.50 -0.35
CA TYR A 383 -19.53 -4.16 -0.09
C TYR A 383 -21.03 -4.08 -0.41
N ALA A 384 -21.53 -4.95 -1.27
CA ALA A 384 -22.92 -4.91 -1.73
C ALA A 384 -23.87 -5.37 -0.62
N CYS A 385 -23.45 -6.35 0.17
CA CYS A 385 -24.17 -6.82 1.35
C CYS A 385 -23.73 -6.08 2.62
N HIS A 386 -22.43 -5.81 2.75
CA HIS A 386 -21.82 -5.20 3.93
C HIS A 386 -21.46 -3.75 3.64
N LYS A 387 -22.12 -2.80 4.31
CA LYS A 387 -21.70 -1.41 4.22
C LYS A 387 -20.26 -1.26 4.73
N THR A 388 -19.41 -0.63 3.93
CA THR A 388 -17.98 -0.45 4.23
C THR A 388 -17.50 0.89 3.72
N ALA A 389 -16.90 1.68 4.60
CA ALA A 389 -16.31 2.97 4.26
C ALA A 389 -15.27 2.86 3.14
N GLY A 390 -15.40 3.70 2.11
CA GLY A 390 -14.53 3.71 0.91
C GLY A 390 -15.03 2.83 -0.25
N PHE A 391 -16.03 1.99 0.00
CA PHE A 391 -16.64 1.09 -0.99
C PHE A 391 -18.14 1.36 -1.19
N GLU A 392 -18.64 2.51 -0.74
CA GLU A 392 -20.03 2.91 -0.97
C GLU A 392 -20.28 3.37 -2.41
N GLY A 393 -21.53 3.25 -2.86
CA GLY A 393 -21.97 3.74 -4.17
C GLY A 393 -21.42 2.95 -5.36
N LEU A 394 -20.72 1.84 -5.11
CA LEU A 394 -20.26 0.94 -6.17
C LEU A 394 -21.43 0.21 -6.81
N ARG A 395 -21.31 -0.04 -8.12
CA ARG A 395 -22.28 -0.80 -8.89
C ARG A 395 -22.43 -2.21 -8.30
N LYS A 396 -23.64 -2.75 -8.30
CA LYS A 396 -23.87 -4.14 -7.91
C LYS A 396 -23.00 -5.13 -8.72
N PRO A 397 -22.36 -6.11 -8.06
CA PRO A 397 -21.38 -7.04 -8.67
C PRO A 397 -22.01 -8.10 -9.59
N GLY A 398 -23.27 -8.46 -9.36
CA GLY A 398 -23.98 -9.48 -10.12
C GLY A 398 -24.54 -8.96 -11.46
N PRO A 399 -24.86 -9.86 -12.41
CA PRO A 399 -25.57 -9.48 -13.62
C PRO A 399 -26.95 -8.92 -13.32
N ASN A 400 -27.40 -8.01 -14.19
CA ASN A 400 -28.78 -7.53 -14.19
C ASN A 400 -29.73 -8.70 -14.55
N LEU A 401 -30.71 -8.98 -13.69
CA LEU A 401 -31.68 -10.07 -13.85
C LEU A 401 -33.05 -9.59 -14.34
N THR A 402 -33.25 -8.29 -14.55
CA THR A 402 -34.54 -7.74 -15.04
C THR A 402 -34.99 -8.32 -16.37
N LYS A 403 -34.07 -8.83 -17.21
CA LYS A 403 -34.37 -9.42 -18.53
C LYS A 403 -33.96 -10.89 -18.65
N LEU A 404 -33.90 -11.63 -17.54
CA LEU A 404 -33.23 -12.94 -17.52
C LEU A 404 -33.84 -13.97 -18.49
N GLU A 405 -35.14 -13.91 -18.77
CA GLU A 405 -35.86 -14.89 -19.59
C GLU A 405 -35.33 -14.90 -21.04
N SER A 406 -34.87 -13.75 -21.53
CA SER A 406 -34.23 -13.64 -22.86
C SER A 406 -32.92 -14.43 -22.99
N LYS A 407 -32.34 -14.87 -21.87
CA LYS A 407 -31.01 -15.44 -21.78
C LYS A 407 -30.98 -16.87 -21.24
N LEU A 408 -31.82 -17.18 -20.26
CA LEU A 408 -31.72 -18.36 -19.39
C LEU A 408 -33.04 -19.15 -19.33
N THR A 409 -32.95 -20.44 -18.97
CA THR A 409 -34.11 -21.29 -18.68
C THR A 409 -34.29 -21.49 -17.17
N GLU A 410 -35.52 -21.76 -16.71
CA GLU A 410 -35.81 -22.02 -15.29
C GLU A 410 -34.93 -23.14 -14.71
N GLU A 411 -34.80 -24.25 -15.44
CA GLU A 411 -33.96 -25.39 -15.04
C GLU A 411 -32.49 -24.99 -14.86
N TRP A 412 -31.94 -24.19 -15.78
CA TRP A 412 -30.57 -23.72 -15.68
C TRP A 412 -30.38 -22.82 -14.46
N VAL A 413 -31.32 -21.90 -14.20
CA VAL A 413 -31.23 -20.99 -13.04
C VAL A 413 -31.30 -21.78 -11.74
N ALA A 414 -32.21 -22.76 -11.63
CA ALA A 414 -32.32 -23.61 -10.45
C ALA A 414 -30.99 -24.35 -10.16
N ASN A 415 -30.39 -24.96 -11.20
CA ASN A 415 -29.11 -25.67 -11.06
C ASN A 415 -27.95 -24.73 -10.74
N TRP A 416 -27.93 -23.53 -11.34
CA TRP A 416 -26.91 -22.52 -11.09
C TRP A 416 -26.93 -22.02 -9.65
N ILE A 417 -28.09 -21.65 -9.10
CA ILE A 417 -28.16 -21.08 -7.75
C ILE A 417 -27.99 -22.13 -6.64
N ARG A 418 -28.21 -23.42 -6.96
CA ARG A 418 -28.00 -24.54 -6.04
C ARG A 418 -26.51 -24.78 -5.75
N ASP A 419 -25.69 -24.80 -6.80
CA ASP A 419 -24.23 -24.92 -6.70
C ASP A 419 -23.53 -24.24 -7.90
N PRO A 420 -23.25 -22.93 -7.81
CA PRO A 420 -22.62 -22.19 -8.92
C PRO A 420 -21.26 -22.74 -9.33
N ARG A 421 -20.49 -23.29 -8.37
CA ARG A 421 -19.13 -23.79 -8.62
C ARG A 421 -19.12 -25.14 -9.34
N ALA A 422 -20.18 -25.93 -9.21
CA ALA A 422 -20.39 -27.14 -10.01
C ALA A 422 -20.60 -26.84 -11.52
N VAL A 423 -20.98 -25.60 -11.85
CA VAL A 423 -21.07 -25.12 -13.23
C VAL A 423 -19.77 -24.42 -13.64
N LYS A 424 -19.27 -23.49 -12.80
CA LYS A 424 -18.07 -22.69 -13.07
C LYS A 424 -17.19 -22.62 -11.82
N PRO A 425 -16.10 -23.41 -11.74
CA PRO A 425 -15.24 -23.45 -10.54
C PRO A 425 -14.70 -22.09 -10.09
N SER A 426 -14.47 -21.19 -11.05
CA SER A 426 -13.91 -19.85 -10.88
C SER A 426 -14.94 -18.72 -10.70
N THR A 427 -16.22 -19.05 -10.54
CA THR A 427 -17.27 -18.04 -10.33
C THR A 427 -17.13 -17.29 -9.00
N TRP A 428 -17.54 -16.02 -9.00
CA TRP A 428 -17.74 -15.21 -7.79
C TRP A 428 -19.14 -15.34 -7.20
N MET A 429 -20.10 -15.95 -7.91
CA MET A 429 -21.44 -16.23 -7.37
C MET A 429 -21.33 -17.23 -6.21
N PRO A 430 -21.75 -16.88 -4.99
CA PRO A 430 -21.64 -17.78 -3.85
C PRO A 430 -22.79 -18.79 -3.81
N ARG A 431 -22.56 -19.89 -3.09
CA ARG A 431 -23.57 -20.90 -2.79
C ARG A 431 -24.45 -20.47 -1.62
N VAL A 432 -25.75 -20.32 -1.85
CA VAL A 432 -26.72 -19.84 -0.85
C VAL A 432 -27.38 -20.99 -0.07
N TRP A 433 -27.71 -22.09 -0.74
CA TRP A 433 -28.35 -23.27 -0.15
C TRP A 433 -27.37 -24.44 0.00
N TYR A 434 -27.75 -25.44 0.80
CA TYR A 434 -26.92 -26.62 1.05
C TYR A 434 -25.54 -26.29 1.63
N ASN A 435 -25.53 -25.36 2.58
CA ASN A 435 -24.34 -25.03 3.38
C ASN A 435 -24.31 -25.87 4.66
N SER A 436 -23.25 -25.73 5.48
CA SER A 436 -23.01 -26.50 6.71
C SER A 436 -24.15 -26.48 7.75
N ASN A 437 -25.08 -25.52 7.67
CA ASN A 437 -26.26 -25.43 8.54
C ASN A 437 -27.58 -25.82 7.86
N THR A 438 -27.55 -26.24 6.58
CA THR A 438 -28.72 -26.49 5.71
C THR A 438 -28.51 -27.70 4.78
N ASP A 439 -27.73 -28.69 5.20
CA ASP A 439 -27.35 -29.88 4.41
C ASP A 439 -28.06 -31.18 4.85
N SER A 440 -28.90 -31.12 5.90
CA SER A 440 -29.69 -32.26 6.36
C SER A 440 -30.77 -32.67 5.35
N PRO A 441 -31.27 -33.93 5.37
CA PRO A 441 -32.37 -34.36 4.51
C PRO A 441 -33.65 -33.50 4.66
N GLU A 442 -33.94 -33.02 5.87
CA GLU A 442 -35.07 -32.13 6.13
C GLU A 442 -34.83 -30.73 5.55
N ASP A 443 -33.62 -30.20 5.68
CA ASP A 443 -33.25 -28.91 5.05
C ASP A 443 -33.26 -29.00 3.53
N ALA A 444 -32.94 -30.17 2.95
CA ALA A 444 -32.94 -30.37 1.51
C ALA A 444 -34.32 -30.11 0.88
N VAL A 445 -35.42 -30.50 1.54
CA VAL A 445 -36.79 -30.19 1.07
C VAL A 445 -37.03 -28.68 1.06
N ARG A 446 -36.68 -27.99 2.14
CA ARG A 446 -36.83 -26.53 2.24
C ARG A 446 -35.98 -25.80 1.19
N ASN A 447 -34.74 -26.24 0.99
CA ASN A 447 -33.83 -25.65 0.00
C ASN A 447 -34.46 -25.69 -1.39
N GLU A 448 -35.01 -26.83 -1.82
CA GLU A 448 -35.65 -26.96 -3.14
C GLU A 448 -36.92 -26.11 -3.24
N VAL A 449 -37.74 -26.06 -2.20
CA VAL A 449 -38.92 -25.19 -2.14
C VAL A 449 -38.53 -23.72 -2.30
N GLU A 450 -37.50 -23.25 -1.60
CA GLU A 450 -37.03 -21.86 -1.71
C GLU A 450 -36.38 -21.59 -3.08
N ILE A 451 -35.58 -22.50 -3.62
CA ILE A 451 -34.94 -22.38 -4.95
C ILE A 451 -36.00 -22.22 -6.04
N ASP A 452 -36.99 -23.11 -6.09
CA ASP A 452 -38.02 -23.06 -7.12
C ASP A 452 -38.91 -21.82 -6.98
N ALA A 453 -39.14 -21.34 -5.75
CA ALA A 453 -39.89 -20.11 -5.51
C ALA A 453 -39.12 -18.88 -6.00
N VAL A 454 -37.81 -18.82 -5.75
CA VAL A 454 -36.92 -17.76 -6.27
C VAL A 454 -36.92 -17.76 -7.79
N VAL A 455 -36.79 -18.93 -8.43
CA VAL A 455 -36.83 -19.06 -9.89
C VAL A 455 -38.16 -18.57 -10.44
N ALA A 456 -39.28 -19.04 -9.88
CA ALA A 456 -40.62 -18.62 -10.31
C ALA A 456 -40.80 -17.09 -10.21
N TYR A 457 -40.34 -16.47 -9.11
CA TYR A 457 -40.42 -15.02 -8.95
C TYR A 457 -39.58 -14.27 -9.98
N LEU A 458 -38.35 -14.72 -10.26
CA LEU A 458 -37.48 -14.07 -11.24
C LEU A 458 -38.12 -14.08 -12.63
N PHE A 459 -38.60 -15.24 -13.10
CA PHE A 459 -39.21 -15.35 -14.43
C PHE A 459 -40.54 -14.59 -14.52
N ALA A 460 -41.38 -14.63 -13.49
CA ALA A 460 -42.64 -13.89 -13.48
C ALA A 460 -42.47 -12.36 -13.51
N ASN A 461 -41.27 -11.84 -13.20
CA ASN A 461 -40.95 -10.42 -13.19
C ASN A 461 -39.82 -10.07 -14.20
N SER A 462 -39.60 -10.92 -15.21
CA SER A 462 -38.67 -10.62 -16.30
C SER A 462 -39.34 -9.73 -17.33
N ASP A 463 -38.64 -8.66 -17.72
CA ASP A 463 -38.97 -7.83 -18.87
C ASP A 463 -38.51 -8.51 -20.18
N ASP A 464 -39.16 -8.13 -21.27
CA ASP A 464 -38.78 -8.53 -22.62
C ASP A 464 -37.44 -7.88 -23.05
N HIS A 465 -36.71 -8.56 -23.94
CA HIS A 465 -35.53 -8.01 -24.61
C HIS A 465 -35.63 -8.18 -26.12
N GLU A 466 -35.48 -7.08 -26.85
CA GLU A 466 -35.41 -7.10 -28.31
C GLU A 466 -33.96 -7.25 -28.76
N PHE A 467 -33.63 -8.33 -29.46
CA PHE A 467 -32.28 -8.55 -30.00
C PHE A 467 -32.02 -7.61 -31.19
N ALA A 468 -30.82 -7.03 -31.25
CA ALA A 468 -30.42 -6.18 -32.37
C ALA A 468 -30.45 -6.93 -33.71
N VAL A 469 -30.06 -8.21 -33.67
CA VAL A 469 -30.13 -9.15 -34.80
C VAL A 469 -30.71 -10.47 -34.32
N ALA A 470 -31.99 -10.72 -34.63
CA ALA A 470 -32.70 -11.91 -34.15
C ALA A 470 -32.10 -13.24 -34.67
N ASN A 471 -31.54 -13.23 -35.89
CA ASN A 471 -30.88 -14.39 -36.50
C ASN A 471 -29.52 -13.95 -37.05
N PRO A 472 -28.46 -13.97 -36.24
CA PRO A 472 -27.12 -13.69 -36.74
C PRO A 472 -26.72 -14.73 -37.80
N GLY A 473 -25.93 -14.30 -38.80
CA GLY A 473 -25.38 -15.20 -39.80
C GLY A 473 -24.45 -16.26 -39.20
N PRO A 474 -24.12 -17.34 -39.92
CA PRO A 474 -23.17 -18.34 -39.42
C PRO A 474 -21.78 -17.72 -39.27
N GLY A 475 -21.15 -17.91 -38.11
CA GLY A 475 -19.75 -17.57 -37.86
C GLY A 475 -18.82 -18.78 -37.96
N ASN A 476 -17.51 -18.52 -37.99
CA ASN A 476 -16.42 -19.48 -37.96
C ASN A 476 -15.82 -19.55 -36.55
N ALA A 477 -15.99 -20.70 -35.89
CA ALA A 477 -15.49 -20.90 -34.52
C ALA A 477 -13.95 -20.87 -34.41
N GLU A 478 -13.20 -21.27 -35.43
CA GLU A 478 -11.72 -21.19 -35.43
C GLU A 478 -11.26 -19.74 -35.45
N GLU A 479 -11.91 -18.90 -36.26
CA GLU A 479 -11.62 -17.46 -36.31
C GLU A 479 -12.07 -16.77 -35.01
N GLY A 480 -13.23 -17.16 -34.48
CA GLY A 480 -13.74 -16.67 -33.20
C GLY A 480 -12.79 -16.97 -32.03
N GLN A 481 -12.17 -18.15 -32.02
CA GLN A 481 -11.14 -18.49 -31.03
C GLN A 481 -9.93 -17.55 -31.16
N ARG A 482 -9.42 -17.37 -32.39
CA ARG A 482 -8.30 -16.48 -32.67
C ARG A 482 -8.58 -15.05 -32.19
N LEU A 483 -9.77 -14.54 -32.46
CA LEU A 483 -10.21 -13.22 -32.01
C LEU A 483 -10.22 -13.14 -30.48
N VAL A 484 -10.84 -14.10 -29.79
CA VAL A 484 -10.87 -14.12 -28.31
C VAL A 484 -9.46 -14.10 -27.71
N GLU A 485 -8.51 -14.83 -28.31
CA GLU A 485 -7.13 -14.93 -27.82
C GLU A 485 -6.29 -13.67 -28.11
N SER A 486 -6.61 -12.91 -29.15
CA SER A 486 -5.73 -11.84 -29.67
C SER A 486 -6.24 -10.41 -29.46
N VAL A 487 -7.56 -10.18 -29.47
CA VAL A 487 -8.12 -8.80 -29.43
C VAL A 487 -8.20 -8.21 -28.03
N GLY A 488 -7.96 -9.01 -26.98
CA GLY A 488 -7.92 -8.56 -25.59
C GLY A 488 -8.95 -9.20 -24.63
N CYS A 489 -9.81 -10.12 -25.10
CA CYS A 489 -10.85 -10.73 -24.25
C CYS A 489 -10.25 -11.40 -23.00
N LEU A 490 -9.10 -12.06 -23.14
CA LEU A 490 -8.44 -12.81 -22.07
C LEU A 490 -7.77 -11.94 -20.98
N ALA A 491 -7.73 -10.61 -21.17
CA ALA A 491 -7.34 -9.69 -20.11
C ALA A 491 -8.36 -9.67 -18.95
N CYS A 492 -9.64 -9.90 -19.27
CA CYS A 492 -10.74 -9.87 -18.29
C CYS A 492 -11.44 -11.22 -18.14
N HIS A 493 -11.34 -12.10 -19.13
CA HIS A 493 -12.02 -13.38 -19.15
C HIS A 493 -11.03 -14.55 -19.12
N ILE A 494 -11.50 -15.67 -18.57
CA ILE A 494 -10.81 -16.96 -18.64
C ILE A 494 -11.65 -17.96 -19.43
N THR A 495 -10.99 -18.77 -20.26
CA THR A 495 -11.62 -19.80 -21.12
C THR A 495 -11.27 -21.23 -20.70
N GLY A 496 -10.16 -21.45 -19.98
CA GLY A 496 -9.73 -22.76 -19.48
C GLY A 496 -10.15 -23.05 -18.03
N ASP A 497 -9.77 -24.19 -17.45
CA ASP A 497 -10.20 -24.59 -16.10
C ASP A 497 -9.38 -23.92 -14.96
N GLU A 498 -8.81 -22.74 -15.21
CA GLU A 498 -8.03 -21.97 -14.23
C GLU A 498 -8.88 -21.66 -12.98
N THR A 499 -8.27 -21.79 -11.79
CA THR A 499 -8.90 -21.34 -10.54
C THR A 499 -8.87 -19.82 -10.45
N ARG A 500 -9.71 -19.23 -9.57
CA ARG A 500 -9.68 -17.77 -9.30
C ARG A 500 -8.30 -17.32 -8.83
N GLU A 501 -7.67 -18.13 -7.99
CA GLU A 501 -6.35 -17.88 -7.45
C GLU A 501 -5.28 -17.86 -8.56
N ALA A 502 -5.30 -18.84 -9.47
CA ALA A 502 -4.34 -18.91 -10.58
C ALA A 502 -4.52 -17.78 -11.60
N ALA A 503 -5.76 -17.40 -11.90
CA ALA A 503 -6.04 -16.33 -12.86
C ALA A 503 -5.92 -14.92 -12.25
N GLY A 504 -6.12 -14.79 -10.94
CA GLY A 504 -6.17 -13.52 -10.21
C GLY A 504 -7.46 -12.71 -10.47
N PRO A 505 -7.71 -11.65 -9.66
CA PRO A 505 -8.96 -10.87 -9.71
C PRO A 505 -9.13 -10.02 -10.98
N ARG A 506 -8.04 -9.75 -11.74
CA ARG A 506 -8.06 -8.94 -12.96
C ARG A 506 -8.50 -9.72 -14.19
N ARG A 507 -7.97 -10.94 -14.39
CA ARG A 507 -8.42 -11.86 -15.45
C ARG A 507 -9.72 -12.59 -15.11
N THR A 508 -10.19 -12.49 -13.87
CA THR A 508 -11.53 -12.93 -13.43
C THR A 508 -12.49 -11.76 -13.20
N PHE A 509 -12.17 -10.57 -13.73
CA PHE A 509 -13.03 -9.39 -13.68
C PHE A 509 -14.29 -9.60 -14.53
N GLY A 510 -14.11 -10.13 -15.74
CA GLY A 510 -15.17 -10.61 -16.59
C GLY A 510 -15.60 -12.01 -16.15
N GLN A 511 -16.87 -12.34 -16.40
CA GLN A 511 -17.39 -13.67 -16.09
C GLN A 511 -16.57 -14.77 -16.81
N PRO A 512 -16.22 -15.87 -16.12
CA PRO A 512 -15.53 -16.99 -16.75
C PRO A 512 -16.34 -17.53 -17.95
N LEU A 513 -15.70 -17.79 -19.10
CA LEU A 513 -16.35 -18.16 -20.37
C LEU A 513 -16.57 -19.67 -20.53
N GLN A 514 -16.02 -20.48 -19.63
CA GLN A 514 -16.25 -21.92 -19.59
C GLN A 514 -17.76 -22.22 -19.52
N ALA A 515 -18.18 -23.23 -20.27
CA ALA A 515 -19.57 -23.68 -20.34
C ALA A 515 -20.60 -22.59 -20.75
N VAL A 516 -20.18 -21.46 -21.34
CA VAL A 516 -21.12 -20.40 -21.75
C VAL A 516 -22.10 -20.86 -22.83
N GLY A 517 -21.70 -21.79 -23.69
CA GLY A 517 -22.57 -22.41 -24.70
C GLY A 517 -23.68 -23.28 -24.10
N SER A 518 -23.48 -23.82 -22.90
CA SER A 518 -24.52 -24.57 -22.16
C SER A 518 -25.51 -23.64 -21.42
N LYS A 519 -25.23 -22.33 -21.35
CA LYS A 519 -25.98 -21.35 -20.55
C LYS A 519 -26.99 -20.55 -21.37
N THR A 520 -26.67 -20.25 -22.63
CA THR A 520 -27.43 -19.26 -23.41
C THR A 520 -27.34 -19.53 -24.91
N THR A 521 -27.99 -18.71 -25.71
CA THR A 521 -28.14 -18.89 -27.16
C THR A 521 -27.07 -18.12 -27.96
N VAL A 522 -26.83 -18.54 -29.21
CA VAL A 522 -25.96 -17.82 -30.15
C VAL A 522 -26.46 -16.39 -30.41
N ALA A 523 -27.78 -16.20 -30.50
CA ALA A 523 -28.39 -14.88 -30.69
C ALA A 523 -28.07 -13.94 -29.52
N TRP A 524 -28.17 -14.43 -28.28
CA TRP A 524 -27.80 -13.66 -27.10
C TRP A 524 -26.29 -13.36 -27.05
N LEU A 525 -25.43 -14.34 -27.36
CA LEU A 525 -23.99 -14.14 -27.41
C LEU A 525 -23.60 -13.07 -28.44
N PHE A 526 -24.21 -13.11 -29.63
CA PHE A 526 -23.99 -12.11 -30.66
C PHE A 526 -24.41 -10.71 -30.19
N ASP A 527 -25.61 -10.56 -29.63
CA ASP A 527 -26.12 -9.28 -29.14
C ASP A 527 -25.21 -8.69 -28.04
N TRP A 528 -24.80 -9.53 -27.08
CA TRP A 528 -23.92 -9.12 -25.97
C TRP A 528 -22.50 -8.76 -26.42
N VAL A 529 -21.91 -9.51 -27.35
CA VAL A 529 -20.55 -9.23 -27.84
C VAL A 529 -20.53 -8.02 -28.78
N ARG A 530 -21.61 -7.80 -29.54
CA ARG A 530 -21.76 -6.65 -30.46
C ARG A 530 -21.87 -5.33 -29.70
N ASP A 531 -22.79 -5.26 -28.74
CA ASP A 531 -23.03 -4.06 -27.94
C ASP A 531 -23.56 -4.48 -26.56
N PRO A 532 -22.68 -4.71 -25.57
CA PRO A 532 -23.12 -5.17 -24.26
C PRO A 532 -23.97 -4.10 -23.52
N ARG A 533 -23.91 -2.82 -23.92
CA ARG A 533 -24.78 -1.77 -23.36
C ARG A 533 -26.22 -1.85 -23.86
N HIS A 534 -26.44 -2.45 -25.02
CA HIS A 534 -27.79 -2.73 -25.53
C HIS A 534 -28.59 -3.61 -24.56
N TYR A 535 -27.94 -4.61 -23.98
CA TYR A 535 -28.55 -5.46 -22.95
C TYR A 535 -28.53 -4.81 -21.56
N ASN A 536 -27.39 -4.24 -21.16
CA ASN A 536 -27.21 -3.60 -19.85
C ASN A 536 -26.38 -2.31 -19.95
N ALA A 537 -27.06 -1.15 -19.83
CA ALA A 537 -26.46 0.16 -19.98
C ALA A 537 -25.27 0.42 -19.03
N ASP A 538 -25.29 -0.17 -17.82
CA ASP A 538 -24.27 0.03 -16.79
C ASP A 538 -23.17 -1.04 -16.82
N THR A 539 -23.13 -1.89 -17.85
CA THR A 539 -22.13 -2.95 -18.01
C THR A 539 -20.68 -2.41 -17.94
N PHE A 540 -19.78 -3.20 -17.35
CA PHE A 540 -18.35 -2.92 -17.35
C PHE A 540 -17.64 -3.57 -18.53
N MET A 541 -18.30 -4.49 -19.26
CA MET A 541 -17.74 -5.03 -20.50
C MET A 541 -17.74 -3.92 -21.55
N PRO A 542 -16.57 -3.48 -22.04
CA PRO A 542 -16.50 -2.43 -23.03
C PRO A 542 -16.77 -3.00 -24.43
N ASP A 543 -16.97 -2.10 -25.40
CA ASP A 543 -17.04 -2.48 -26.81
C ASP A 543 -15.63 -2.73 -27.36
N LEU A 544 -15.35 -3.96 -27.81
CA LEU A 544 -14.06 -4.35 -28.39
C LEU A 544 -13.92 -3.97 -29.87
N ARG A 545 -14.92 -3.26 -30.42
CA ARG A 545 -14.93 -2.72 -31.78
C ARG A 545 -14.80 -3.82 -32.82
N LEU A 546 -15.57 -4.89 -32.60
CA LEU A 546 -15.68 -6.00 -33.54
C LEU A 546 -16.71 -5.65 -34.62
N THR A 547 -16.42 -6.03 -35.86
CA THR A 547 -17.40 -5.99 -36.94
C THR A 547 -18.46 -7.08 -36.74
N ASP A 548 -19.63 -6.93 -37.35
CA ASP A 548 -20.70 -7.96 -37.28
C ASP A 548 -20.23 -9.37 -37.68
N SER A 549 -19.28 -9.48 -38.61
CA SER A 549 -18.69 -10.77 -38.99
C SER A 549 -17.83 -11.34 -37.87
N GLU A 550 -16.94 -10.53 -37.30
CA GLU A 550 -16.09 -10.93 -36.17
C GLU A 550 -16.94 -11.30 -34.94
N VAL A 551 -18.01 -10.56 -34.66
CA VAL A 551 -18.97 -10.88 -33.60
C VAL A 551 -19.62 -12.25 -33.86
N ALA A 552 -20.02 -12.56 -35.10
CA ALA A 552 -20.59 -13.85 -35.45
C ALA A 552 -19.58 -14.99 -35.23
N ASP A 553 -18.31 -14.78 -35.59
CA ASP A 553 -17.23 -15.74 -35.37
C ASP A 553 -16.99 -15.99 -33.87
N VAL A 554 -16.89 -14.93 -33.07
CA VAL A 554 -16.77 -15.03 -31.60
C VAL A 554 -18.00 -15.73 -30.99
N ALA A 555 -19.22 -15.38 -31.39
CA ALA A 555 -20.43 -16.01 -30.90
C ALA A 555 -20.48 -17.51 -31.26
N ALA A 556 -20.02 -17.89 -32.46
CA ALA A 556 -19.90 -19.29 -32.87
C ALA A 556 -18.91 -20.06 -31.98
N TYR A 557 -17.71 -19.51 -31.73
CA TYR A 557 -16.74 -20.09 -30.80
C TYR A 557 -17.31 -20.27 -29.38
N LEU A 558 -17.84 -19.19 -28.79
CA LEU A 558 -18.38 -19.20 -27.43
C LEU A 558 -19.55 -20.19 -27.28
N SER A 559 -20.40 -20.33 -28.30
CA SER A 559 -21.48 -21.30 -28.29
C SER A 559 -20.99 -22.76 -28.28
N GLY A 560 -19.79 -23.01 -28.81
CA GLY A 560 -19.12 -24.31 -28.76
C GLY A 560 -18.51 -24.65 -27.40
N LEU A 561 -18.34 -23.65 -26.50
CA LEU A 561 -17.84 -23.86 -25.15
C LEU A 561 -18.93 -24.44 -24.24
N THR A 562 -19.25 -25.71 -24.42
CA THR A 562 -20.23 -26.44 -23.60
C THR A 562 -19.57 -27.12 -22.39
N GLY A 563 -20.31 -27.25 -21.29
CA GLY A 563 -19.88 -27.97 -20.09
C GLY A 563 -21.05 -28.38 -19.20
N SER A 564 -20.75 -28.65 -17.92
CA SER A 564 -21.74 -28.98 -16.89
C SER A 564 -22.87 -27.95 -16.82
N THR A 565 -24.11 -28.40 -16.70
CA THR A 565 -25.30 -27.56 -16.45
C THR A 565 -25.64 -27.46 -14.95
N GLY A 566 -24.77 -27.98 -14.09
CA GLY A 566 -24.88 -27.90 -12.62
C GLY A 566 -25.47 -29.14 -11.98
N THR A 567 -25.81 -29.01 -10.71
CA THR A 567 -26.34 -30.09 -9.88
C THR A 567 -27.87 -30.04 -9.87
N GLY A 568 -28.52 -31.17 -10.22
CA GLY A 568 -29.97 -31.30 -10.16
C GLY A 568 -30.53 -31.22 -8.73
N ALA A 569 -31.87 -31.27 -8.62
CA ALA A 569 -32.56 -31.17 -7.33
C ALA A 569 -32.09 -32.25 -6.33
N GLY A 570 -31.78 -31.82 -5.10
CA GLY A 570 -31.34 -32.68 -4.01
C GLY A 570 -32.50 -33.38 -3.27
N ALA A 571 -33.74 -32.91 -3.46
CA ALA A 571 -34.94 -33.48 -2.87
C ALA A 571 -36.16 -33.24 -3.77
N THR A 572 -37.27 -33.93 -3.46
CA THR A 572 -38.59 -33.66 -4.04
C THR A 572 -39.53 -33.20 -2.95
N TYR A 573 -40.43 -32.28 -3.26
CA TYR A 573 -41.41 -31.74 -2.30
C TYR A 573 -42.84 -31.75 -2.88
N GLN A 574 -43.82 -31.52 -2.00
CA GLN A 574 -45.23 -31.41 -2.29
C GLN A 574 -45.74 -29.99 -2.01
N ALA A 575 -46.93 -29.64 -2.50
CA ALA A 575 -47.52 -28.31 -2.27
C ALA A 575 -47.65 -27.95 -0.77
N ALA A 576 -47.86 -28.95 0.10
CA ALA A 576 -47.92 -28.73 1.55
C ALA A 576 -46.58 -28.24 2.14
N ASP A 577 -45.44 -28.57 1.50
CA ASP A 577 -44.12 -28.09 1.93
C ASP A 577 -43.95 -26.60 1.59
N VAL A 578 -44.45 -26.16 0.43
CA VAL A 578 -44.49 -24.73 0.04
C VAL A 578 -45.32 -23.94 1.06
N ASP A 579 -46.52 -24.44 1.37
CA ASP A 579 -47.42 -23.85 2.37
C ASP A 579 -46.73 -23.74 3.74
N ALA A 580 -46.01 -24.79 4.18
CA ALA A 580 -45.30 -24.80 5.45
C ALA A 580 -44.14 -23.79 5.50
N VAL A 581 -43.33 -23.73 4.43
CA VAL A 581 -42.21 -22.80 4.34
C VAL A 581 -42.70 -21.36 4.27
N LEU A 582 -43.75 -21.07 3.49
CA LEU A 582 -44.33 -19.73 3.43
C LEU A 582 -44.95 -19.32 4.79
N LEU A 583 -45.63 -20.25 5.47
CA LEU A 583 -46.16 -20.00 6.81
C LEU A 583 -45.07 -19.60 7.80
N ASP A 584 -43.86 -20.17 7.71
CA ASP A 584 -42.71 -19.75 8.52
C ASP A 584 -42.35 -18.28 8.30
N TYR A 585 -42.30 -17.83 7.05
CA TYR A 585 -42.01 -16.44 6.73
C TYR A 585 -43.13 -15.50 7.18
N LEU A 586 -44.39 -15.90 7.03
CA LEU A 586 -45.53 -15.08 7.44
C LEU A 586 -45.58 -14.93 8.96
N ARG A 587 -45.46 -16.03 9.72
CA ARG A 587 -45.53 -16.00 11.19
C ARG A 587 -44.35 -15.28 11.86
N ALA A 588 -43.29 -14.97 11.10
CA ALA A 588 -42.17 -14.16 11.59
C ALA A 588 -42.50 -12.66 11.64
N ILE A 589 -43.53 -12.21 10.91
CA ILE A 589 -43.90 -10.79 10.79
C ILE A 589 -45.33 -10.49 11.28
N VAL A 590 -46.24 -11.47 11.25
CA VAL A 590 -47.62 -11.33 11.72
C VAL A 590 -48.01 -12.46 12.69
N PRO A 591 -49.03 -12.28 13.54
CA PRO A 591 -49.54 -13.34 14.41
C PRO A 591 -49.93 -14.61 13.63
N PHE A 592 -49.79 -15.78 14.26
CA PHE A 592 -49.99 -17.07 13.60
C PHE A 592 -51.37 -17.24 12.94
N GLU A 593 -52.45 -16.81 13.59
CA GLU A 593 -53.81 -16.89 13.02
C GLU A 593 -53.97 -16.03 11.75
N GLU A 594 -53.33 -14.86 11.74
CA GLU A 594 -53.32 -13.96 10.58
C GLU A 594 -52.48 -14.53 9.44
N ALA A 595 -51.29 -15.07 9.76
CA ALA A 595 -50.45 -15.77 8.80
C ALA A 595 -51.19 -16.94 8.11
N GLN A 596 -51.96 -17.73 8.87
CA GLN A 596 -52.78 -18.81 8.32
C GLN A 596 -53.90 -18.29 7.41
N ALA A 597 -54.55 -17.19 7.80
CA ALA A 597 -55.62 -16.58 7.00
C ALA A 597 -55.07 -16.01 5.68
N GLU A 598 -53.90 -15.35 5.72
CA GLU A 598 -53.22 -14.80 4.54
C GLU A 598 -52.82 -15.92 3.57
N LEU A 599 -52.16 -16.97 4.07
CA LEU A 599 -51.80 -18.15 3.27
C LEU A 599 -53.02 -18.79 2.61
N ALA A 600 -54.11 -18.94 3.35
CA ALA A 600 -55.35 -19.54 2.85
C ALA A 600 -56.06 -18.67 1.79
N ALA A 601 -55.82 -17.36 1.80
CA ALA A 601 -56.38 -16.44 0.82
C ALA A 601 -55.64 -16.44 -0.53
N MET A 602 -54.37 -16.87 -0.55
CA MET A 602 -53.55 -16.96 -1.76
C MET A 602 -53.83 -18.24 -2.57
N SER A 603 -53.81 -18.12 -3.89
CA SER A 603 -53.71 -19.24 -4.84
C SER A 603 -52.32 -19.90 -4.79
N ALA A 604 -52.19 -21.09 -5.40
CA ALA A 604 -50.90 -21.81 -5.42
C ALA A 604 -49.77 -20.98 -6.07
N ASP A 605 -50.07 -20.30 -7.19
CA ASP A 605 -49.10 -19.45 -7.90
C ASP A 605 -48.73 -18.22 -7.06
N GLU A 606 -49.71 -17.58 -6.42
CA GLU A 606 -49.46 -16.44 -5.52
C GLU A 606 -48.57 -16.83 -4.34
N ARG A 607 -48.77 -18.02 -3.76
CA ARG A 607 -47.92 -18.54 -2.68
C ARG A 607 -46.49 -18.76 -3.14
N GLN A 608 -46.30 -19.34 -4.33
CA GLN A 608 -44.98 -19.58 -4.89
C GLN A 608 -44.24 -18.26 -5.13
N LEU A 609 -44.91 -17.26 -5.69
CA LEU A 609 -44.34 -15.94 -5.96
C LEU A 609 -44.04 -15.15 -4.68
N ASP A 610 -44.95 -15.15 -3.70
CA ASP A 610 -44.73 -14.47 -2.42
C ASP A 610 -43.58 -15.12 -1.63
N LEU A 611 -43.50 -16.46 -1.66
CA LEU A 611 -42.36 -17.17 -1.08
C LEU A 611 -41.04 -16.80 -1.79
N GLY A 612 -41.04 -16.74 -3.12
CA GLY A 612 -39.86 -16.36 -3.91
C GLY A 612 -39.37 -14.97 -3.55
N ARG A 613 -40.29 -14.00 -3.47
CA ARG A 613 -40.01 -12.63 -3.01
C ARG A 613 -39.37 -12.64 -1.61
N ARG A 614 -39.94 -13.39 -0.67
CA ARG A 614 -39.44 -13.47 0.72
C ARG A 614 -38.07 -14.14 0.80
N ALA A 615 -37.83 -15.18 0.02
CA ALA A 615 -36.54 -15.85 -0.06
C ALA A 615 -35.45 -14.93 -0.63
N ILE A 616 -35.74 -14.21 -1.73
CA ILE A 616 -34.85 -13.16 -2.29
C ILE A 616 -34.54 -12.11 -1.23
N GLY A 617 -35.56 -11.64 -0.51
CA GLY A 617 -35.44 -10.70 0.60
C GLY A 617 -34.54 -11.21 1.72
N ARG A 618 -34.70 -12.47 2.12
CA ARG A 618 -33.95 -13.09 3.22
C ARG A 618 -32.48 -13.24 2.89
N TYR A 619 -32.15 -13.76 1.71
CA TYR A 619 -30.77 -14.06 1.30
C TYR A 619 -30.08 -12.86 0.65
N GLY A 620 -30.81 -11.77 0.39
CA GLY A 620 -30.24 -10.51 -0.06
C GLY A 620 -29.75 -10.55 -1.51
N CYS A 621 -30.36 -11.36 -2.39
CA CYS A 621 -29.92 -11.50 -3.79
C CYS A 621 -29.89 -10.14 -4.51
N PHE A 622 -30.79 -9.23 -4.14
CA PHE A 622 -30.88 -7.86 -4.65
C PHE A 622 -29.69 -6.96 -4.28
N SER A 623 -28.89 -7.34 -3.27
CA SER A 623 -27.66 -6.64 -2.93
C SER A 623 -26.68 -6.74 -4.10
N CYS A 624 -26.57 -7.94 -4.69
CA CYS A 624 -25.66 -8.21 -5.79
C CYS A 624 -26.32 -8.07 -7.17
N HIS A 625 -27.62 -8.27 -7.28
CA HIS A 625 -28.32 -8.29 -8.57
C HIS A 625 -29.35 -7.16 -8.68
N GLU A 626 -29.53 -6.64 -9.90
CA GLU A 626 -30.72 -5.87 -10.23
C GLU A 626 -31.89 -6.83 -10.44
N ILE A 627 -32.92 -6.70 -9.61
CA ILE A 627 -34.12 -7.55 -9.59
C ILE A 627 -35.33 -6.63 -9.48
N SER A 628 -36.27 -6.79 -10.41
CA SER A 628 -37.52 -6.04 -10.45
C SER A 628 -38.28 -6.17 -9.12
N GLY A 629 -38.64 -5.04 -8.50
CA GLY A 629 -39.37 -4.99 -7.23
C GLY A 629 -38.49 -4.94 -5.96
N PHE A 630 -37.17 -4.85 -6.11
CA PHE A 630 -36.20 -4.73 -5.01
C PHE A 630 -35.27 -3.51 -5.10
N GLU A 631 -35.53 -2.57 -6.01
CA GLU A 631 -34.67 -1.44 -6.36
C GLU A 631 -34.30 -0.58 -5.14
N ASP A 632 -35.26 -0.38 -4.23
CA ASP A 632 -35.09 0.46 -3.03
C ASP A 632 -34.73 -0.33 -1.76
N THR A 633 -34.39 -1.62 -1.88
CA THR A 633 -34.14 -2.48 -0.72
C THR A 633 -32.73 -2.30 -0.17
N GLN A 634 -32.61 -2.13 1.15
CA GLN A 634 -31.32 -1.98 1.81
C GLN A 634 -30.56 -3.30 1.94
N ALA A 635 -29.23 -3.21 1.86
CA ALA A 635 -28.32 -4.34 2.04
C ALA A 635 -28.53 -5.06 3.39
N ILE A 636 -28.30 -6.38 3.40
CA ILE A 636 -28.66 -7.27 4.53
C ILE A 636 -27.52 -7.58 5.51
N GLY A 637 -26.28 -7.23 5.16
CA GLY A 637 -25.08 -7.57 5.92
C GLY A 637 -24.78 -6.56 7.02
N THR A 638 -23.99 -6.99 8.00
CA THR A 638 -23.48 -6.08 9.03
C THR A 638 -22.54 -5.04 8.40
N GLU A 639 -22.51 -3.83 8.94
CA GLU A 639 -21.52 -2.83 8.57
C GLU A 639 -20.11 -3.30 9.00
N LEU A 640 -19.14 -3.22 8.10
CA LEU A 640 -17.76 -3.68 8.32
C LEU A 640 -16.74 -2.56 8.45
N SER A 641 -17.14 -1.29 8.32
CA SER A 641 -16.28 -0.09 8.33
C SER A 641 -15.29 -0.01 9.52
N ALA A 642 -15.59 -0.71 10.61
CA ALA A 642 -14.78 -0.75 11.84
C ALA A 642 -14.53 -2.17 12.37
N GLU A 643 -14.75 -3.21 11.56
CA GLU A 643 -14.65 -4.61 12.01
C GLU A 643 -13.23 -4.98 12.45
N GLY A 644 -12.19 -4.41 11.83
CA GLY A 644 -10.79 -4.60 12.22
C GLY A 644 -10.49 -4.09 13.64
N SER A 645 -11.19 -3.06 14.11
CA SER A 645 -11.07 -2.51 15.47
C SER A 645 -12.01 -3.15 16.49
N LYS A 646 -12.81 -4.15 16.09
CA LYS A 646 -13.69 -4.86 17.02
C LYS A 646 -12.87 -5.68 18.00
N LEU A 647 -13.24 -5.67 19.27
CA LEU A 647 -12.49 -6.41 20.30
C LEU A 647 -12.81 -7.90 20.23
N LEU A 648 -11.83 -8.75 20.56
CA LEU A 648 -11.99 -10.22 20.53
C LEU A 648 -13.24 -10.72 21.28
N PRO A 649 -13.58 -10.23 22.50
CA PRO A 649 -14.76 -10.69 23.23
C PRO A 649 -16.11 -10.34 22.55
N GLN A 650 -16.11 -9.52 21.51
CA GLN A 650 -17.31 -9.17 20.74
C GLN A 650 -17.55 -10.12 19.55
N PHE A 651 -16.64 -11.07 19.33
CA PHE A 651 -16.82 -12.15 18.35
C PHE A 651 -17.45 -13.36 19.04
N ASP A 652 -18.59 -13.82 18.51
CA ASP A 652 -19.26 -15.02 19.00
C ASP A 652 -18.65 -16.25 18.33
N PHE A 653 -17.92 -17.06 19.11
CA PHE A 653 -17.36 -18.34 18.66
C PHE A 653 -18.36 -19.51 18.77
N ALA A 654 -19.56 -19.27 19.29
CA ALA A 654 -20.59 -20.28 19.52
C ALA A 654 -20.03 -21.53 20.24
N PHE A 655 -20.04 -22.70 19.59
CA PHE A 655 -19.48 -23.95 20.14
C PHE A 655 -18.18 -24.38 19.43
N MET A 656 -17.52 -23.48 18.70
CA MET A 656 -16.38 -23.80 17.83
C MET A 656 -15.01 -23.59 18.52
N HIS A 657 -14.97 -23.55 19.85
CA HIS A 657 -13.76 -23.23 20.63
C HIS A 657 -12.61 -24.24 20.48
N GLU A 658 -12.89 -25.49 20.08
CA GLU A 658 -11.86 -26.52 19.86
C GLU A 658 -11.36 -26.55 18.40
N GLU A 659 -12.16 -26.05 17.45
CA GLU A 659 -11.86 -26.10 16.02
C GLU A 659 -11.26 -24.78 15.49
N ILE A 660 -11.57 -23.66 16.15
CA ILE A 660 -11.14 -22.32 15.75
C ILE A 660 -10.30 -21.71 16.89
N PRO A 661 -9.01 -21.38 16.65
CA PRO A 661 -8.20 -20.64 17.61
C PRO A 661 -8.87 -19.35 18.04
N HIS A 662 -8.72 -18.96 19.31
CA HIS A 662 -9.45 -17.85 19.89
C HIS A 662 -8.79 -16.51 19.58
N SER A 663 -8.75 -16.17 18.29
CA SER A 663 -8.17 -14.95 17.75
C SER A 663 -9.14 -14.25 16.78
N LYS A 664 -8.99 -12.94 16.62
CA LYS A 664 -9.79 -12.14 15.69
C LYS A 664 -9.57 -12.58 14.24
N ARG A 665 -8.31 -12.76 13.87
CA ARG A 665 -7.91 -13.18 12.52
C ARG A 665 -8.53 -14.54 12.18
N ASP A 666 -8.44 -15.49 13.10
CA ASP A 666 -8.90 -16.86 12.83
C ASP A 666 -10.43 -16.93 12.81
N TRP A 667 -11.13 -16.10 13.61
CA TRP A 667 -12.58 -15.95 13.48
C TRP A 667 -12.97 -15.38 12.12
N ILE A 668 -12.35 -14.28 11.67
CA ILE A 668 -12.65 -13.65 10.37
C ILE A 668 -12.35 -14.62 9.22
N LYS A 669 -11.19 -15.29 9.25
CA LYS A 669 -10.79 -16.27 8.24
C LYS A 669 -11.79 -17.43 8.17
N HIS A 670 -12.19 -18.01 9.29
CA HIS A 670 -13.20 -19.08 9.29
C HIS A 670 -14.58 -18.61 8.85
N LYS A 671 -14.96 -17.37 9.18
CA LYS A 671 -16.20 -16.76 8.68
C LYS A 671 -16.22 -16.65 7.15
N LEU A 672 -15.05 -16.54 6.50
CA LEU A 672 -14.92 -16.52 5.05
C LEU A 672 -14.92 -17.93 4.43
N LEU A 673 -14.31 -18.91 5.11
CA LEU A 673 -14.23 -20.30 4.65
C LEU A 673 -15.56 -21.07 4.80
N ASP A 674 -16.16 -20.99 5.99
CA ASP A 674 -17.50 -21.55 6.28
C ASP A 674 -18.32 -20.54 7.10
N PRO A 675 -19.03 -19.63 6.43
CA PRO A 675 -19.76 -18.55 7.10
C PRO A 675 -20.86 -19.01 8.06
N ARG A 676 -21.32 -20.26 7.96
CA ARG A 676 -22.49 -20.78 8.69
C ARG A 676 -22.12 -21.84 9.73
N ILE A 677 -20.83 -22.16 9.88
CA ILE A 677 -20.34 -23.14 10.87
C ILE A 677 -20.76 -22.84 12.31
N TYR A 678 -20.94 -21.56 12.66
CA TYR A 678 -21.34 -21.12 14.01
C TYR A 678 -22.78 -21.49 14.42
N ASP A 679 -23.58 -22.05 13.51
CA ASP A 679 -24.87 -22.66 13.85
C ASP A 679 -24.74 -24.11 14.33
N ARG A 680 -23.57 -24.73 14.16
CA ARG A 680 -23.34 -26.13 14.52
C ARG A 680 -23.61 -26.36 16.00
N ASN A 681 -24.34 -27.44 16.30
CA ASN A 681 -24.79 -27.82 17.64
C ASN A 681 -25.75 -26.83 18.32
N ARG A 682 -26.27 -25.81 17.61
CA ARG A 682 -27.32 -24.93 18.12
C ARG A 682 -28.70 -25.43 17.69
N ILE A 683 -29.70 -25.21 18.54
CA ILE A 683 -31.10 -25.46 18.19
C ILE A 683 -31.69 -24.13 17.73
N LEU A 684 -31.87 -23.99 16.41
CA LEU A 684 -32.37 -22.77 15.76
C LEU A 684 -33.57 -23.10 14.88
N GLN A 685 -34.56 -22.22 14.85
CA GLN A 685 -35.61 -22.26 13.84
C GLN A 685 -35.02 -21.92 12.46
N PRO A 686 -35.64 -22.35 11.34
CA PRO A 686 -35.11 -22.11 10.00
C PRO A 686 -34.77 -20.64 9.70
N LEU A 687 -35.59 -19.71 10.19
CA LEU A 687 -35.38 -18.28 9.97
C LEU A 687 -34.34 -17.63 10.90
N GLU A 688 -33.92 -18.31 11.97
CA GLU A 688 -32.87 -17.86 12.90
C GLU A 688 -31.47 -18.29 12.46
N LYS A 689 -31.37 -19.29 11.57
CA LYS A 689 -30.11 -19.77 10.99
C LYS A 689 -29.36 -18.64 10.25
N LEU A 690 -28.03 -18.67 10.34
CA LEU A 690 -27.12 -17.79 9.61
C LEU A 690 -27.32 -17.95 8.09
N ARG A 691 -27.16 -16.82 7.39
CA ARG A 691 -27.53 -16.69 5.96
C ARG A 691 -26.42 -16.22 5.02
N MET A 692 -25.26 -15.81 5.54
CA MET A 692 -24.11 -15.44 4.70
C MET A 692 -23.78 -16.62 3.77
N PRO A 693 -23.71 -16.41 2.44
CA PRO A 693 -23.53 -17.49 1.49
C PRO A 693 -22.04 -17.90 1.43
N ASN A 694 -21.77 -19.11 0.99
CA ASN A 694 -20.41 -19.63 0.89
C ASN A 694 -19.81 -19.34 -0.50
N PHE A 695 -18.79 -18.49 -0.55
CA PHE A 695 -18.07 -18.13 -1.78
C PHE A 695 -17.03 -19.17 -2.21
N GLY A 696 -16.76 -20.14 -1.33
CA GLY A 696 -15.82 -21.23 -1.55
C GLY A 696 -14.38 -20.74 -1.67
N PHE A 697 -14.00 -19.77 -0.83
CA PHE A 697 -12.64 -19.23 -0.84
C PHE A 697 -11.59 -20.30 -0.52
N SER A 698 -10.44 -20.25 -1.19
CA SER A 698 -9.24 -20.97 -0.76
C SER A 698 -8.69 -20.37 0.54
N ASP A 699 -7.73 -21.05 1.16
CA ASP A 699 -7.09 -20.56 2.39
C ASP A 699 -6.38 -19.21 2.17
N ASP A 700 -5.71 -19.06 1.01
CA ASP A 700 -5.01 -17.84 0.61
C ASP A 700 -5.98 -16.71 0.26
N GLU A 701 -7.07 -17.02 -0.46
CA GLU A 701 -8.17 -16.09 -0.71
C GLU A 701 -8.78 -15.56 0.61
N ALA A 702 -9.05 -16.46 1.57
CA ALA A 702 -9.56 -16.09 2.89
C ALA A 702 -8.53 -15.28 3.70
N ARG A 703 -7.24 -15.59 3.58
CA ARG A 703 -6.13 -14.85 4.21
C ARG A 703 -6.07 -13.40 3.69
N LEU A 704 -6.10 -13.20 2.37
CA LEU A 704 -6.11 -11.87 1.75
C LEU A 704 -7.34 -11.07 2.15
N LEU A 705 -8.54 -11.66 2.08
CA LEU A 705 -9.76 -10.99 2.52
C LEU A 705 -9.75 -10.67 4.02
N THR A 706 -9.10 -11.50 4.85
CA THR A 706 -8.89 -11.19 6.27
C THR A 706 -8.01 -9.94 6.41
N THR A 707 -6.94 -9.78 5.61
CA THR A 707 -6.14 -8.55 5.56
C THR A 707 -7.00 -7.32 5.23
N ALA A 708 -7.89 -7.42 4.22
CA ALA A 708 -8.82 -6.33 3.91
C ALA A 708 -9.76 -6.00 5.09
N VAL A 709 -10.36 -7.00 5.72
CA VAL A 709 -11.27 -6.78 6.86
C VAL A 709 -10.54 -6.18 8.06
N LEU A 710 -9.30 -6.61 8.34
CA LEU A 710 -8.46 -6.05 9.41
C LEU A 710 -8.06 -4.59 9.12
N SER A 711 -8.05 -4.16 7.86
CA SER A 711 -7.79 -2.78 7.46
C SER A 711 -8.97 -1.84 7.74
N PHE A 712 -10.18 -2.37 7.91
CA PHE A 712 -11.38 -1.60 8.21
C PHE A 712 -11.44 -1.24 9.69
N GLN A 713 -10.61 -0.27 10.05
CA GLN A 713 -10.43 0.20 11.42
C GLN A 713 -11.18 1.51 11.68
N ARG A 714 -11.56 1.72 12.93
CA ARG A 714 -12.08 3.01 13.41
C ARG A 714 -11.13 4.15 13.08
N ASP A 715 -11.70 5.30 12.80
CA ASP A 715 -10.92 6.50 12.53
C ASP A 715 -10.46 7.14 13.85
N VAL A 716 -9.28 6.73 14.30
CA VAL A 716 -8.62 7.23 15.52
C VAL A 716 -7.50 8.23 15.19
N GLN A 717 -6.96 8.15 13.97
CA GLN A 717 -5.77 8.92 13.59
C GLN A 717 -6.13 10.37 13.30
N PRO A 718 -5.37 11.34 13.84
CA PRO A 718 -5.61 12.75 13.56
C PRO A 718 -5.26 13.04 12.09
N LYS A 719 -5.86 14.10 11.53
CA LYS A 719 -5.62 14.50 10.13
C LYS A 719 -4.14 14.72 9.78
N VAL A 720 -3.32 15.10 10.75
CA VAL A 720 -1.87 15.31 10.57
C VAL A 720 -1.11 14.00 10.30
N ALA A 721 -1.66 12.86 10.69
CA ALA A 721 -1.11 11.54 10.36
C ALA A 721 -1.54 11.03 8.96
N GLN A 722 -2.59 11.64 8.39
CA GLN A 722 -3.10 11.25 7.08
C GLN A 722 -2.27 11.88 5.97
N VAL A 723 -2.30 11.27 4.79
CA VAL A 723 -1.62 11.83 3.62
C VAL A 723 -2.19 13.22 3.30
N PRO A 724 -1.35 14.27 3.20
CA PRO A 724 -1.82 15.62 2.88
C PRO A 724 -2.58 15.66 1.56
N ARG A 725 -3.78 16.25 1.59
CA ARG A 725 -4.62 16.46 0.40
C ARG A 725 -4.12 17.65 -0.40
N SER A 726 -4.14 17.52 -1.72
CA SER A 726 -3.84 18.58 -2.70
C SER A 726 -4.58 18.26 -3.99
N ALA A 727 -4.82 19.24 -4.88
CA ALA A 727 -5.49 18.96 -6.16
C ALA A 727 -4.81 17.82 -6.94
N ARG A 728 -3.47 17.79 -6.95
CA ARG A 728 -2.69 16.70 -7.54
C ARG A 728 -2.95 15.36 -6.86
N LYS A 729 -2.90 15.32 -5.52
CA LYS A 729 -3.12 14.07 -4.77
C LYS A 729 -4.56 13.57 -4.92
N ASP A 730 -5.53 14.47 -4.97
CA ASP A 730 -6.94 14.16 -5.18
C ASP A 730 -7.15 13.50 -6.56
N ALA A 731 -6.57 14.09 -7.62
CA ALA A 731 -6.56 13.50 -8.96
C ALA A 731 -5.90 12.11 -9.00
N ILE A 732 -4.83 11.90 -8.22
CA ILE A 732 -4.18 10.58 -8.07
C ILE A 732 -5.14 9.57 -7.45
N ILE A 733 -5.81 9.92 -6.35
CA ILE A 733 -6.71 9.01 -5.64
C ILE A 733 -7.92 8.65 -6.51
N ASP A 734 -8.58 9.66 -7.08
CA ASP A 734 -9.78 9.47 -7.88
C ASP A 734 -9.47 8.69 -9.17
N GLY A 735 -8.35 9.01 -9.82
CA GLY A 735 -7.82 8.31 -10.97
C GLY A 735 -7.52 6.84 -10.69
N ARG A 736 -6.73 6.55 -9.65
CA ARG A 736 -6.39 5.17 -9.23
C ARG A 736 -7.65 4.34 -8.98
N ASN A 737 -8.64 4.92 -8.31
CA ASN A 737 -9.92 4.26 -8.05
C ASN A 737 -10.65 3.95 -9.38
N LEU A 738 -10.74 4.91 -10.29
CA LEU A 738 -11.45 4.75 -11.56
C LEU A 738 -10.77 3.72 -12.49
N VAL A 739 -9.46 3.86 -12.74
CA VAL A 739 -8.75 2.97 -13.69
C VAL A 739 -8.72 1.51 -13.21
N ARG A 740 -8.67 1.27 -11.89
CA ARG A 740 -8.72 -0.08 -11.32
C ARG A 740 -10.13 -0.66 -11.33
N ARG A 741 -11.15 0.14 -10.99
CA ARG A 741 -12.56 -0.31 -11.06
C ARG A 741 -13.05 -0.58 -12.48
N ARG A 742 -12.44 0.06 -13.48
CA ARG A 742 -12.64 -0.22 -14.91
C ARG A 742 -11.66 -1.24 -15.50
N ASN A 743 -10.80 -1.82 -14.67
CA ASN A 743 -9.83 -2.86 -15.01
C ASN A 743 -8.82 -2.47 -16.11
N CYS A 744 -8.51 -1.18 -16.27
CA CYS A 744 -7.50 -0.72 -17.22
C CYS A 744 -6.14 -1.39 -16.94
N VAL A 745 -5.87 -1.65 -15.66
CA VAL A 745 -4.65 -2.32 -15.16
C VAL A 745 -4.54 -3.80 -15.55
N ALA A 746 -5.59 -4.43 -16.09
CA ALA A 746 -5.46 -5.80 -16.61
C ALA A 746 -4.66 -5.84 -17.92
N CYS A 747 -4.86 -4.83 -18.77
CA CYS A 747 -4.14 -4.68 -20.04
C CYS A 747 -2.85 -3.87 -19.86
N HIS A 748 -2.93 -2.77 -19.10
CA HIS A 748 -1.85 -1.81 -18.97
C HIS A 748 -1.14 -1.94 -17.62
N GLU A 749 0.17 -1.76 -17.62
CA GLU A 749 0.92 -1.47 -16.40
C GLU A 749 0.80 0.03 -16.08
N ILE A 750 0.48 0.37 -14.83
CA ILE A 750 0.31 1.75 -14.36
C ILE A 750 0.90 1.85 -12.95
N GLU A 751 1.86 2.74 -12.74
CA GLU A 751 2.56 2.91 -11.46
C GLU A 751 3.19 1.59 -10.95
N GLY A 752 3.71 0.75 -11.86
CA GLY A 752 4.29 -0.56 -11.54
C GLY A 752 3.26 -1.67 -11.23
N ASP A 753 1.97 -1.36 -11.33
CA ASP A 753 0.88 -2.28 -11.03
C ASP A 753 0.10 -2.66 -12.30
N GLY A 754 -0.25 -3.94 -12.46
CA GLY A 754 -1.06 -4.40 -13.59
C GLY A 754 -0.29 -5.13 -14.68
N GLY A 755 -0.73 -4.95 -15.92
CA GLY A 755 -0.08 -5.50 -17.11
C GLY A 755 -0.23 -7.01 -17.30
N ASN A 756 -1.20 -7.67 -16.66
CA ASN A 756 -1.37 -9.13 -16.72
C ASN A 756 -1.58 -9.69 -18.14
N TYR A 757 -2.07 -8.87 -19.08
CA TYR A 757 -2.14 -9.26 -20.48
C TYR A 757 -0.76 -9.54 -21.11
N ARG A 758 0.30 -8.92 -20.58
CA ARG A 758 1.68 -9.13 -21.04
C ARG A 758 2.13 -10.58 -20.89
N ASP A 759 1.59 -11.31 -19.91
CA ASP A 759 1.88 -12.73 -19.68
C ASP A 759 1.18 -13.64 -20.70
N LEU A 760 0.23 -13.10 -21.48
CA LEU A 760 -0.54 -13.83 -22.48
C LEU A 760 0.05 -13.70 -23.90
N VAL A 761 1.00 -12.79 -24.11
CA VAL A 761 1.66 -12.59 -25.40
C VAL A 761 3.06 -13.22 -25.37
N GLU A 762 3.47 -13.83 -26.47
CA GLU A 762 4.80 -14.47 -26.57
C GLU A 762 5.94 -13.45 -26.42
N GLU A 763 5.75 -12.25 -26.97
CA GLU A 763 6.74 -11.18 -26.95
C GLU A 763 6.24 -9.94 -26.20
N PRO A 764 6.96 -9.46 -25.16
CA PRO A 764 6.57 -8.32 -24.34
C PRO A 764 6.24 -7.02 -25.09
N HIS A 765 6.83 -6.81 -26.28
CA HIS A 765 6.63 -5.61 -27.08
C HIS A 765 5.28 -5.59 -27.84
N LEU A 766 4.60 -6.75 -27.90
CA LEU A 766 3.25 -6.91 -28.46
C LEU A 766 2.14 -6.65 -27.42
N ALA A 767 2.52 -6.37 -26.17
CA ALA A 767 1.58 -6.01 -25.12
C ALA A 767 1.13 -4.53 -25.24
N PRO A 768 -0.02 -4.18 -24.63
CA PRO A 768 -0.44 -2.79 -24.46
C PRO A 768 0.65 -1.92 -23.79
N PRO A 769 0.72 -0.62 -24.10
CA PRO A 769 1.76 0.26 -23.57
C PRO A 769 1.66 0.49 -22.05
N LEU A 770 2.81 0.78 -21.43
CA LEU A 770 2.90 1.36 -20.08
C LEU A 770 2.22 2.75 -20.08
N LEU A 771 1.32 2.99 -19.13
CA LEU A 771 0.58 4.27 -19.05
C LEU A 771 1.09 5.22 -17.97
N THR A 772 2.05 4.81 -17.13
CA THR A 772 2.66 5.70 -16.12
C THR A 772 3.15 7.05 -16.69
N PRO A 773 3.85 7.09 -17.85
CA PRO A 773 4.33 8.36 -18.41
C PRO A 773 3.32 9.07 -19.33
N GLU A 774 2.08 8.57 -19.46
CA GLU A 774 1.18 8.99 -20.54
C GLU A 774 0.78 10.46 -20.43
N GLY A 775 0.69 11.01 -19.21
CA GLY A 775 0.34 12.41 -18.98
C GLY A 775 1.43 13.40 -19.39
N ALA A 776 2.71 13.00 -19.30
CA ALA A 776 3.81 13.80 -19.85
C ALA A 776 3.93 13.64 -21.37
N LYS A 777 3.53 12.48 -21.90
CA LYS A 777 3.77 12.09 -23.29
C LYS A 777 2.81 12.68 -24.30
N VAL A 778 1.51 12.69 -23.96
CA VAL A 778 0.45 12.95 -24.93
C VAL A 778 -0.28 14.26 -24.65
N GLN A 779 -0.72 14.94 -25.70
CA GLN A 779 -1.54 16.15 -25.58
C GLN A 779 -2.94 15.79 -25.02
N PRO A 780 -3.45 16.50 -23.99
CA PRO A 780 -4.71 16.15 -23.33
C PRO A 780 -5.91 16.05 -24.29
N ASP A 781 -6.04 16.99 -25.24
CA ASP A 781 -7.14 17.01 -26.20
C ASP A 781 -7.10 15.79 -27.14
N TRP A 782 -5.91 15.39 -27.56
CA TRP A 782 -5.72 14.18 -28.37
C TRP A 782 -6.07 12.93 -27.57
N LEU A 783 -5.64 12.86 -26.30
CA LEU A 783 -5.87 11.70 -25.44
C LEU A 783 -7.36 11.54 -25.10
N TYR A 784 -8.04 12.66 -24.83
CA TYR A 784 -9.49 12.70 -24.68
C TYR A 784 -10.21 12.18 -25.94
N ALA A 785 -9.84 12.68 -27.12
CA ALA A 785 -10.41 12.23 -28.39
C ALA A 785 -10.15 10.73 -28.62
N PHE A 786 -8.94 10.25 -28.31
CA PHE A 786 -8.58 8.84 -28.40
C PHE A 786 -9.41 7.95 -27.47
N PHE A 787 -9.68 8.34 -26.22
CA PHE A 787 -10.53 7.54 -25.34
C PHE A 787 -11.98 7.43 -25.81
N ARG A 788 -12.48 8.44 -26.53
CA ARG A 788 -13.84 8.46 -27.07
C ARG A 788 -14.02 7.61 -28.32
N ASP A 789 -13.04 7.64 -29.23
CA ASP A 789 -13.02 6.81 -30.43
C ASP A 789 -11.57 6.41 -30.74
N PRO A 790 -11.08 5.30 -30.14
CA PRO A 790 -9.70 4.89 -30.31
C PRO A 790 -9.35 4.69 -31.79
N ILE A 791 -8.14 5.06 -32.20
CA ILE A 791 -7.64 4.75 -33.55
C ILE A 791 -6.51 3.72 -33.48
N THR A 792 -6.25 3.01 -34.57
CA THR A 792 -5.13 2.08 -34.62
C THR A 792 -3.81 2.87 -34.69
N ILE A 793 -3.04 2.85 -33.59
CA ILE A 793 -1.70 3.48 -33.53
C ILE A 793 -0.61 2.52 -33.99
N ARG A 794 -0.79 1.22 -33.72
CA ARG A 794 0.18 0.16 -33.99
C ARG A 794 -0.53 -0.95 -34.79
N PRO A 795 -0.51 -0.90 -36.14
CA PRO A 795 -1.24 -1.86 -36.98
C PRO A 795 -0.79 -3.32 -36.86
N TRP A 796 0.37 -3.57 -36.25
CA TRP A 796 0.92 -4.90 -36.00
C TRP A 796 0.48 -5.51 -34.66
N LEU A 797 -0.30 -4.78 -33.85
CA LEU A 797 -0.90 -5.32 -32.64
C LEU A 797 -2.30 -5.84 -32.95
N ASP A 798 -2.54 -7.11 -32.61
CA ASP A 798 -3.90 -7.67 -32.69
C ASP A 798 -4.80 -7.17 -31.56
N VAL A 799 -4.22 -6.85 -30.39
CA VAL A 799 -4.93 -6.32 -29.24
C VAL A 799 -5.51 -4.93 -29.54
N ARG A 800 -6.79 -4.74 -29.20
CA ARG A 800 -7.52 -3.50 -29.49
C ARG A 800 -7.78 -2.71 -28.21
N MET A 801 -7.58 -1.40 -28.26
CA MET A 801 -8.05 -0.52 -27.20
C MET A 801 -9.59 -0.46 -27.25
N PRO A 802 -10.29 -0.86 -26.18
CA PRO A 802 -11.74 -0.94 -26.20
C PRO A 802 -12.38 0.43 -25.93
N THR A 803 -13.64 0.58 -26.33
CA THR A 803 -14.43 1.79 -26.08
C THR A 803 -15.21 1.62 -24.79
N PHE A 804 -14.89 2.44 -23.79
CA PHE A 804 -15.65 2.47 -22.55
C PHE A 804 -16.76 3.52 -22.64
N GLY A 805 -17.97 3.15 -22.24
CA GLY A 805 -19.14 4.04 -22.24
C GLY A 805 -19.14 5.11 -21.13
N LEU A 806 -17.99 5.68 -20.79
CA LEU A 806 -17.84 6.66 -19.73
C LEU A 806 -18.23 8.07 -20.21
N ASP A 807 -18.70 8.90 -19.28
CA ASP A 807 -18.99 10.32 -19.53
C ASP A 807 -17.71 11.18 -19.51
N ASP A 808 -17.88 12.45 -19.88
CA ASP A 808 -16.77 13.40 -19.99
C ASP A 808 -16.10 13.69 -18.63
N ALA A 809 -16.85 13.63 -17.52
CA ALA A 809 -16.30 13.86 -16.19
C ALA A 809 -15.34 12.74 -15.77
N HIS A 810 -15.70 11.49 -16.05
CA HIS A 810 -14.82 10.34 -15.84
C HIS A 810 -13.55 10.44 -16.70
N TRP A 811 -13.66 10.79 -17.98
CA TRP A 811 -12.49 10.92 -18.84
C TRP A 811 -11.57 12.06 -18.40
N ASN A 812 -12.12 13.21 -18.01
CA ASN A 812 -11.32 14.30 -17.44
C ASN A 812 -10.57 13.85 -16.17
N GLY A 813 -11.21 13.07 -15.30
CA GLY A 813 -10.54 12.48 -14.13
C GLY A 813 -9.37 11.56 -14.50
N VAL A 814 -9.48 10.78 -15.58
CA VAL A 814 -8.36 9.96 -16.09
C VAL A 814 -7.22 10.81 -16.65
N LEU A 815 -7.54 11.92 -17.34
CA LEU A 815 -6.52 12.84 -17.86
C LEU A 815 -5.78 13.56 -16.73
N ASP A 816 -6.52 14.08 -15.76
CA ASP A 816 -5.97 14.72 -14.56
C ASP A 816 -5.08 13.76 -13.78
N TYR A 817 -5.49 12.50 -13.67
CA TYR A 817 -4.70 11.43 -13.07
C TYR A 817 -3.38 11.20 -13.80
N PHE A 818 -3.41 11.00 -15.12
CA PHE A 818 -2.18 10.78 -15.88
C PHE A 818 -1.25 11.98 -15.83
N ALA A 819 -1.80 13.20 -15.90
CA ALA A 819 -1.02 14.42 -15.69
C ALA A 819 -0.40 14.46 -14.29
N ALA A 820 -1.15 14.08 -13.25
CA ALA A 820 -0.70 14.08 -11.86
C ALA A 820 0.43 13.08 -11.60
N ILE A 821 0.33 11.83 -12.06
CA ILE A 821 1.39 10.84 -11.86
C ILE A 821 2.65 11.17 -12.67
N SER A 822 2.51 11.85 -13.81
CA SER A 822 3.63 12.28 -14.65
C SER A 822 4.24 13.63 -14.25
N ASP A 823 3.75 14.25 -13.17
CA ASP A 823 4.12 15.62 -12.75
C ASP A 823 3.96 16.67 -13.87
N ALA A 824 3.00 16.43 -14.76
CA ALA A 824 2.68 17.28 -15.91
C ALA A 824 1.49 18.22 -15.63
N VAL A 825 1.05 18.33 -14.36
CA VAL A 825 -0.02 19.24 -13.95
C VAL A 825 0.49 20.68 -14.05
N GLY A 826 0.13 21.37 -15.13
CA GLY A 826 0.56 22.75 -15.39
C GLY A 826 -0.32 23.46 -16.43
N PRO A 827 -0.14 24.79 -16.59
CA PRO A 827 -0.88 25.55 -17.59
C PRO A 827 -0.57 25.03 -18.99
N PHE A 828 -1.60 24.96 -19.85
CA PHE A 828 -1.48 24.60 -21.25
C PHE A 828 -0.34 25.39 -21.92
N ARG A 829 0.68 24.70 -22.42
CA ARG A 829 1.80 25.30 -23.14
C ARG A 829 1.56 25.14 -24.64
N THR A 830 1.22 26.24 -25.32
CA THR A 830 1.30 26.27 -26.78
C THR A 830 2.77 26.28 -27.18
N HIS A 831 3.23 25.22 -27.83
CA HIS A 831 4.53 25.24 -28.47
C HIS A 831 4.39 25.84 -29.87
N GLU A 832 4.86 27.07 -30.04
CA GLU A 832 5.08 27.63 -31.36
C GLU A 832 6.34 26.97 -31.94
N ALA A 833 6.18 26.12 -32.95
CA ALA A 833 7.30 25.58 -33.69
C ALA A 833 8.12 26.75 -34.26
N VAL A 834 9.37 26.89 -33.80
CA VAL A 834 10.26 27.93 -34.32
C VAL A 834 10.75 27.46 -35.69
N ALA A 835 10.28 28.12 -36.73
CA ALA A 835 10.64 27.82 -38.12
C ALA A 835 11.98 28.48 -38.50
N ASP A 836 13.10 28.07 -37.89
CA ASP A 836 14.40 28.32 -38.51
C ASP A 836 14.67 27.26 -39.58
N ALA A 837 14.78 27.71 -40.83
CA ALA A 837 15.07 26.84 -41.97
C ALA A 837 16.43 26.14 -41.87
N THR A 838 17.34 26.62 -41.02
CA THR A 838 18.62 25.97 -40.75
C THR A 838 18.43 24.79 -39.78
N GLU A 839 17.75 25.01 -38.66
CA GLU A 839 17.44 23.97 -37.67
C GLU A 839 16.61 22.83 -38.28
N LEU A 840 15.60 23.15 -39.10
CA LEU A 840 14.80 22.12 -39.79
C LEU A 840 15.64 21.24 -40.71
N ARG A 841 16.63 21.81 -41.43
CA ARG A 841 17.52 21.04 -42.30
C ARG A 841 18.45 20.13 -41.49
N THR A 842 18.96 20.62 -40.37
CA THR A 842 19.76 19.82 -39.43
C THR A 842 18.93 18.66 -38.88
N GLY A 843 17.67 18.91 -38.50
CA GLY A 843 16.73 17.88 -38.06
C GLY A 843 16.46 16.82 -39.12
N GLU A 844 16.24 17.22 -40.38
CA GLU A 844 16.05 16.33 -41.52
C GLU A 844 17.29 15.45 -41.77
N GLU A 845 18.49 16.05 -41.81
CA GLU A 845 19.75 15.32 -42.02
C GLU A 845 20.03 14.33 -40.88
N LEU A 846 19.75 14.71 -39.64
CA LEU A 846 19.85 13.82 -38.48
C LEU A 846 18.83 12.69 -38.53
N PHE A 847 17.58 12.97 -38.87
CA PHE A 847 16.53 11.96 -38.97
C PHE A 847 16.89 10.86 -39.99
N ASP A 848 17.51 11.24 -41.09
CA ASP A 848 18.03 10.30 -42.10
C ASP A 848 19.31 9.58 -41.63
N LEU A 849 20.24 10.30 -41.00
CA LEU A 849 21.49 9.73 -40.47
C LEU A 849 21.23 8.65 -39.41
N LEU A 850 20.30 8.92 -38.49
CA LEU A 850 19.86 8.02 -37.43
C LEU A 850 18.92 6.93 -37.95
N ARG A 851 18.55 6.98 -39.23
CA ARG A 851 17.72 6.00 -39.93
C ARG A 851 16.36 5.81 -39.27
N CYS A 852 15.74 6.88 -38.77
CA CYS A 852 14.48 6.82 -38.03
C CYS A 852 13.36 6.10 -38.82
N GLN A 853 13.34 6.23 -40.15
CA GLN A 853 12.36 5.57 -41.04
C GLN A 853 12.52 4.05 -41.15
N GLN A 854 13.61 3.45 -40.65
CA GLN A 854 13.73 2.00 -40.60
C GLN A 854 12.71 1.37 -39.65
N CYS A 855 12.36 2.07 -38.58
CA CYS A 855 11.38 1.64 -37.59
C CYS A 855 10.07 2.42 -37.71
N HIS A 856 10.15 3.74 -37.87
CA HIS A 856 8.99 4.63 -37.96
C HIS A 856 8.50 4.79 -39.41
N VAL A 857 7.78 3.77 -39.91
CA VAL A 857 7.23 3.80 -41.27
C VAL A 857 6.13 4.87 -41.36
N LEU A 858 6.37 5.91 -42.18
CA LEU A 858 5.47 7.08 -42.32
C LEU A 858 4.34 6.88 -43.34
N ASP A 859 4.11 5.65 -43.81
CA ASP A 859 3.06 5.32 -44.78
C ASP A 859 2.57 3.85 -44.59
N THR A 860 2.66 3.00 -45.61
CA THR A 860 2.27 1.58 -45.51
C THR A 860 3.46 0.71 -45.11
N ILE A 861 3.27 -0.18 -44.15
CA ILE A 861 4.28 -1.17 -43.72
C ILE A 861 4.62 -2.07 -44.92
N PRO A 862 5.89 -2.12 -45.38
CA PRO A 862 6.34 -3.01 -46.45
C PRO A 862 6.06 -4.49 -46.14
N GLU A 863 5.63 -5.26 -47.15
CA GLU A 863 5.46 -6.71 -47.02
C GLU A 863 6.77 -7.40 -46.60
N GLY A 864 6.71 -8.21 -45.53
CA GLY A 864 7.84 -8.99 -45.03
C GLY A 864 8.79 -8.24 -44.08
N GLN A 865 8.47 -7.01 -43.67
CA GLN A 865 9.18 -6.35 -42.57
C GLN A 865 8.88 -7.08 -41.26
N ASP A 866 9.92 -7.29 -40.45
CA ASP A 866 9.78 -7.89 -39.13
C ASP A 866 8.99 -6.94 -38.21
N LEU A 867 7.82 -7.41 -37.75
CA LEU A 867 6.92 -6.64 -36.90
C LEU A 867 7.58 -6.22 -35.59
N ALA A 868 8.56 -7.01 -35.11
CA ALA A 868 9.33 -6.68 -33.90
C ALA A 868 10.18 -5.41 -34.05
N THR A 869 10.47 -4.99 -35.28
CA THR A 869 11.29 -3.80 -35.56
C THR A 869 10.49 -2.53 -35.79
N LEU A 870 9.16 -2.62 -35.82
CA LEU A 870 8.27 -1.50 -36.13
C LEU A 870 8.05 -0.55 -34.95
N ALA A 871 7.91 0.73 -35.26
CA ALA A 871 7.62 1.79 -34.31
C ALA A 871 6.45 2.68 -34.81
N PRO A 872 5.75 3.40 -33.92
CA PRO A 872 4.56 4.17 -34.28
C PRO A 872 4.80 5.19 -35.39
N ASP A 873 3.79 5.42 -36.23
CA ASP A 873 3.82 6.45 -37.28
C ASP A 873 4.06 7.84 -36.66
N LEU A 874 5.12 8.53 -37.08
CA LEU A 874 5.48 9.84 -36.53
C LEU A 874 4.69 10.99 -37.14
N ARG A 875 3.85 10.78 -38.16
CA ARG A 875 3.00 11.85 -38.75
C ARG A 875 1.97 12.41 -37.79
N MET A 876 1.64 11.66 -36.74
CA MET A 876 0.76 12.13 -35.66
C MET A 876 1.49 12.95 -34.58
N SER A 877 2.82 13.04 -34.61
CA SER A 877 3.61 13.69 -33.56
C SER A 877 3.14 15.11 -33.21
N PRO A 878 2.86 16.02 -34.17
CA PRO A 878 2.46 17.39 -33.84
C PRO A 878 1.13 17.50 -33.09
N GLU A 879 0.20 16.56 -33.29
CA GLU A 879 -1.10 16.54 -32.62
C GLU A 879 -1.11 15.67 -31.36
N ARG A 880 -0.31 14.61 -31.36
CA ARG A 880 -0.33 13.58 -30.32
C ARG A 880 0.66 13.89 -29.22
N LEU A 881 1.91 14.20 -29.54
CA LEU A 881 3.00 14.22 -28.56
C LEU A 881 3.20 15.60 -27.97
N GLN A 882 3.62 15.61 -26.70
CA GLN A 882 4.14 16.83 -26.06
C GLN A 882 5.56 17.11 -26.57
N PRO A 883 5.87 18.34 -27.02
CA PRO A 883 7.20 18.70 -27.54
C PRO A 883 8.34 18.47 -26.56
N ASP A 884 8.13 18.83 -25.30
CA ASP A 884 9.14 18.66 -24.25
C ASP A 884 9.39 17.18 -23.95
N TRP A 885 8.36 16.33 -24.05
CA TRP A 885 8.50 14.89 -23.85
C TRP A 885 9.36 14.22 -24.93
N VAL A 886 9.26 14.67 -26.18
CA VAL A 886 10.09 14.14 -27.27
C VAL A 886 11.58 14.35 -26.97
N LEU A 887 11.94 15.48 -26.35
CA LEU A 887 13.32 15.74 -25.93
C LEU A 887 13.77 14.70 -24.90
N GLU A 888 13.01 14.52 -23.82
CA GLU A 888 13.29 13.55 -22.77
C GLU A 888 13.36 12.10 -23.31
N TRP A 889 12.42 11.74 -24.20
CA TRP A 889 12.39 10.43 -24.86
C TRP A 889 13.64 10.15 -25.69
N MET A 890 14.19 11.15 -26.36
CA MET A 890 15.42 11.01 -27.14
C MET A 890 16.69 10.93 -26.29
N ILE A 891 16.68 11.54 -25.10
CA ILE A 891 17.80 11.49 -24.15
C ILE A 891 17.86 10.12 -23.48
N ARG A 892 16.72 9.59 -23.01
CA ARG A 892 16.67 8.41 -22.14
C ARG A 892 15.45 7.52 -22.37
N PRO A 893 15.32 6.90 -23.56
CA PRO A 893 14.14 6.10 -23.91
C PRO A 893 13.95 4.87 -23.01
N LEU A 894 15.05 4.20 -22.63
CA LEU A 894 15.02 2.98 -21.81
C LEU A 894 14.61 3.27 -20.35
N ASP A 895 14.93 4.46 -19.83
CA ASP A 895 14.51 4.89 -18.48
C ASP A 895 13.00 5.15 -18.43
N ILE A 896 12.45 5.74 -19.50
CA ILE A 896 11.03 6.10 -19.59
C ILE A 896 10.16 4.88 -19.89
N GLN A 897 10.64 3.99 -20.77
CA GLN A 897 9.93 2.75 -21.11
C GLN A 897 10.91 1.58 -21.18
N PRO A 898 11.09 0.85 -20.07
CA PRO A 898 11.93 -0.35 -20.04
C PRO A 898 11.52 -1.38 -21.10
N GLY A 899 12.51 -1.90 -21.84
CA GLY A 899 12.28 -2.85 -22.92
C GLY A 899 11.76 -2.25 -24.24
N THR A 900 11.82 -0.92 -24.40
CA THR A 900 11.59 -0.27 -25.70
C THR A 900 12.67 -0.62 -26.73
N ASN A 901 12.27 -0.73 -28.00
CA ASN A 901 13.20 -0.91 -29.13
C ASN A 901 13.84 0.40 -29.62
N MET A 902 13.46 1.55 -29.05
CA MET A 902 14.05 2.85 -29.38
C MET A 902 15.52 2.92 -28.93
N PRO A 903 16.49 3.10 -29.84
CA PRO A 903 17.90 3.21 -29.46
C PRO A 903 18.18 4.49 -28.68
N ASN A 904 19.13 4.44 -27.74
CA ASN A 904 19.72 5.65 -27.17
C ASN A 904 20.79 6.20 -28.12
N PHE A 905 20.42 7.21 -28.91
CA PHE A 905 21.32 7.84 -29.89
C PHE A 905 22.30 8.87 -29.27
N PHE A 906 22.08 9.30 -28.01
CA PHE A 906 22.81 10.40 -27.37
C PHE A 906 23.45 9.98 -26.05
N THR A 907 24.32 8.97 -26.10
CA THR A 907 24.99 8.41 -24.91
C THR A 907 25.97 9.36 -24.22
N GLU A 908 26.39 10.45 -24.88
CA GLU A 908 27.33 11.46 -24.35
C GLU A 908 26.62 12.76 -23.90
N TYR A 909 25.30 12.75 -23.75
CA TYR A 909 24.50 13.92 -23.38
C TYR A 909 25.08 14.65 -22.13
N PRO A 910 25.21 16.00 -22.13
CA PRO A 910 24.73 16.94 -23.14
C PRO A 910 25.62 17.11 -24.38
N GLY A 911 26.76 16.41 -24.47
CA GLY A 911 27.61 16.35 -25.66
C GLY A 911 27.09 15.36 -26.72
N SER A 912 27.71 15.35 -27.91
CA SER A 912 27.29 14.48 -29.02
C SER A 912 28.46 13.91 -29.82
N PHE A 913 28.30 12.63 -30.21
CA PHE A 913 29.22 11.90 -31.09
C PHE A 913 29.07 12.29 -32.58
N TYR A 914 28.18 13.22 -32.93
CA TYR A 914 27.96 13.69 -34.30
C TYR A 914 28.71 15.02 -34.56
N PRO A 915 30.03 14.99 -34.86
CA PRO A 915 30.87 16.19 -34.96
C PRO A 915 30.49 17.12 -36.12
N GLN A 916 29.74 16.62 -37.11
CA GLN A 916 29.21 17.41 -38.22
C GLN A 916 28.07 18.37 -37.82
N PHE A 917 27.59 18.31 -36.57
CA PHE A 917 26.50 19.14 -36.03
C PHE A 917 26.90 19.78 -34.70
N ASP A 918 28.08 20.41 -34.65
CA ASP A 918 28.56 21.22 -33.52
C ASP A 918 28.72 20.50 -32.16
N GLN A 919 28.60 19.16 -32.12
CA GLN A 919 28.71 18.31 -30.91
C GLN A 919 27.76 18.69 -29.75
N ASP A 920 26.68 19.42 -30.05
CA ASP A 920 25.68 19.82 -29.08
C ASP A 920 24.44 18.91 -29.20
N ALA A 921 24.31 17.91 -28.31
CA ALA A 921 23.16 17.02 -28.32
C ALA A 921 21.85 17.75 -28.04
N VAL A 922 21.87 18.83 -27.23
CA VAL A 922 20.67 19.59 -26.89
C VAL A 922 20.11 20.25 -28.14
N ALA A 923 20.97 20.90 -28.94
CA ALA A 923 20.57 21.51 -30.21
C ALA A 923 20.13 20.47 -31.24
N GLN A 924 20.85 19.35 -31.35
CA GLN A 924 20.54 18.27 -32.28
C GLN A 924 19.17 17.62 -31.99
N ILE A 925 18.89 17.27 -30.73
CA ILE A 925 17.60 16.70 -30.32
C ILE A 925 16.46 17.69 -30.59
N ARG A 926 16.65 18.98 -30.29
CA ARG A 926 15.67 20.03 -30.61
C ARG A 926 15.39 20.12 -32.11
N SER A 927 16.43 20.08 -32.94
CA SER A 927 16.28 20.13 -34.40
C SER A 927 15.48 18.94 -34.94
N ILE A 928 15.70 17.72 -34.40
CA ILE A 928 14.92 16.53 -34.77
C ILE A 928 13.47 16.70 -34.34
N ARG A 929 13.22 17.13 -33.09
CA ARG A 929 11.86 17.47 -32.62
C ARG A 929 11.20 18.47 -33.58
N ASP A 930 11.82 19.59 -33.88
CA ASP A 930 11.21 20.63 -34.72
C ASP A 930 10.91 20.13 -36.14
N TYR A 931 11.76 19.26 -36.68
CA TYR A 931 11.49 18.55 -37.93
C TYR A 931 10.25 17.65 -37.85
N LEU A 932 10.06 16.88 -36.76
CA LEU A 932 8.84 16.08 -36.55
C LEU A 932 7.56 16.94 -36.51
N TRP A 933 7.65 18.19 -36.03
CA TRP A 933 6.52 19.11 -35.99
C TRP A 933 6.10 19.63 -37.39
N THR A 934 6.88 19.34 -38.43
CA THR A 934 6.50 19.61 -39.84
C THR A 934 5.65 18.51 -40.46
N PHE A 935 5.57 17.33 -39.82
CA PHE A 935 4.84 16.20 -40.38
C PHE A 935 3.33 16.43 -40.36
N SER A 936 2.61 15.82 -41.30
CA SER A 936 1.15 15.89 -41.38
C SER A 936 0.56 14.70 -42.13
N GLY A 937 -0.76 14.52 -42.07
CA GLY A 937 -1.47 13.50 -42.83
C GLY A 937 -1.48 12.10 -42.20
N GLY A 938 -1.08 11.98 -40.93
CA GLY A 938 -1.23 10.73 -40.16
C GLY A 938 -2.66 10.53 -39.64
N PRO A 939 -3.00 9.32 -39.15
CA PRO A 939 -4.27 9.05 -38.46
C PRO A 939 -4.49 10.00 -37.27
N SER A 940 -5.71 10.53 -37.12
CA SER A 940 -6.03 11.48 -36.04
C SER A 940 -7.43 11.22 -35.46
N PRO A 941 -7.56 11.01 -34.13
CA PRO A 941 -8.85 10.90 -33.48
C PRO A 941 -9.56 12.26 -33.35
N VAL A 942 -8.83 13.37 -33.52
CA VAL A 942 -9.36 14.74 -33.34
C VAL A 942 -10.12 15.21 -34.59
N ARG A 943 -9.64 14.87 -35.78
CA ARG A 943 -10.21 15.33 -37.05
C ARG A 943 -11.29 14.40 -37.63
N GLY A 944 -11.45 13.21 -37.04
CA GLY A 944 -12.15 12.08 -37.65
C GLY A 944 -11.33 11.47 -38.79
N ASN A 945 -11.51 10.17 -39.03
CA ASN A 945 -10.93 9.49 -40.19
C ASN A 945 -11.62 9.89 -41.50
#